data_AF-A0A2U9IHB2-F1
#
_entry.id   AF-A0A2U9IHB2-F1
#
_cell.length_a   1.000
_cell.length_b   1.000
_cell.length_c   1.000
_cell.angle_alpha   90.00
_cell.angle_beta   90.00
_cell.angle_gamma   90.00
#
_symmetry.space_group_name_H-M   'P 1'
#
loop_
_entity.id
_entity.type
_entity.pdbx_description
1 polymer ?
#
loop_
_entity_poly.entity_id
_entity_poly.type
_entity_poly.pdbx_seq_one_letter_code
_entity_poly.pdbx_strand_id
1 'polypeptide(L)'
;MSEFSGTQRSGIQSLYTFTPFKQLFGRRKYAIILVPITYLNSTPRNLNWNNGIVDSYTPFFYGRESFKVILPSTINATLFNENNNTSIKYEDMNLKNRNKISKTDVISIFPKLMNFNYDSLIHGYYCKYGFILLNDKHQCPLMNKCEVFEGKNACKYYDGPVSYERLYTVVPHIVRFAEEEGEIGKKGKIISLITVKIDNVERIIGKIEFSDMIKLHAFADASIFYSKYADLMYKDFLWVSYKEGIGFRLRKLNGIIIKFSICTLQDYIKYLLDNNSKLRAWLCVKKKIYFGSKKRLNVNLNNSNAGFNAMKRFEKEFDDLRKGNQQKNDCDNEDLVEFGSFVLLHTLAHIIISKIIIPITPSSSILNDITYFITHPILRNLMGNNKLANLSAVYIIESVYGGLGYIRAIANMIGKRDTNLLNLISDILTLDFPNHEKRFNSSLNNMKNTIYNFNGKIDKSILDILYDVYNEWSSQYQYTHPLHLAVRNYVGKVKRKEINKDSNIRQTFKDVVSSLPLCWDGCNSCVGMDKGCMFGPYDQPFLVSRELVSEFLSTYKDWMGEANFIITKGLYNVFIDLIRLAQKNIKIVSPWIGKDIIDDLTNIKAYRDLDITIVTLDDDKNKDAIQLAENNQIKVIKLKADSQGIVHTKMLIIDDSITMHGSANFTINGLQKNVESEEVSIDENTVKKLLDQFSEIIDKSNST
;
A
#
# COMPACT_ATOMS: atom_id res chain seq x y z
N MET A 1 13.15 33.98 -16.85
CA MET A 1 12.03 34.65 -16.16
C MET A 1 11.77 33.89 -14.87
N SER A 2 12.14 34.50 -13.74
CA SER A 2 11.80 34.06 -12.39
C SER A 2 10.38 34.55 -12.06
N GLU A 3 9.37 33.94 -12.67
CA GLU A 3 8.03 34.05 -12.10
C GLU A 3 7.98 33.13 -10.88
N PHE A 4 8.22 33.76 -9.73
CA PHE A 4 7.77 33.26 -8.44
C PHE A 4 6.26 33.03 -8.53
N SER A 5 5.85 31.81 -8.88
CA SER A 5 4.51 31.36 -8.51
C SER A 5 4.50 31.35 -6.98
N GLY A 6 3.69 32.23 -6.37
CA GLY A 6 3.64 32.48 -4.93
C GLY A 6 3.15 31.31 -4.07
N THR A 7 3.47 30.08 -4.43
CA THR A 7 3.32 28.90 -3.58
C THR A 7 4.69 28.27 -3.41
N GLN A 8 5.37 28.52 -2.28
CA GLN A 8 6.41 27.61 -1.82
C GLN A 8 5.73 26.25 -1.58
N ARG A 9 5.80 25.35 -2.57
CA ARG A 9 5.23 24.01 -2.46
C ARG A 9 6.32 23.08 -1.95
N SER A 10 6.17 22.65 -0.71
CA SER A 10 7.05 21.69 -0.04
C SER A 10 6.52 20.26 -0.17
N GLY A 11 7.36 19.29 0.19
CA GLY A 11 6.96 17.89 0.28
C GLY A 11 6.57 17.28 -1.07
N ILE A 12 5.74 16.23 -1.01
CA ILE A 12 5.35 15.42 -2.18
C ILE A 12 4.60 16.25 -3.24
N GLN A 13 3.95 17.36 -2.86
CA GLN A 13 3.22 18.23 -3.80
C GLN A 13 4.10 18.92 -4.84
N SER A 14 5.38 19.11 -4.53
CA SER A 14 6.35 19.61 -5.50
C SER A 14 6.39 18.69 -6.74
N LEU A 15 6.28 17.37 -6.57
CA LEU A 15 6.30 16.39 -7.66
C LEU A 15 5.06 16.48 -8.57
N TYR A 16 3.90 16.83 -8.02
CA TYR A 16 2.67 17.10 -8.78
C TYR A 16 2.71 18.44 -9.54
N THR A 17 3.53 19.37 -9.07
CA THR A 17 3.64 20.71 -9.65
C THR A 17 4.62 20.68 -10.81
N PHE A 18 5.80 20.10 -10.59
CA PHE A 18 6.88 20.00 -11.57
C PHE A 18 6.84 18.70 -12.36
N THR A 19 5.64 18.14 -12.55
CA THR A 19 5.44 16.90 -13.33
C THR A 19 5.88 17.14 -14.77
N PRO A 20 6.85 16.36 -15.30
CA PRO A 20 7.17 16.37 -16.72
C PRO A 20 5.93 16.23 -17.61
N PHE A 21 5.98 16.80 -18.80
CA PHE A 21 4.90 16.85 -19.80
C PHE A 21 3.63 17.60 -19.38
N LYS A 22 3.45 17.95 -18.11
CA LYS A 22 2.34 18.79 -17.67
C LYS A 22 2.53 20.22 -18.17
N GLN A 23 1.47 20.79 -18.74
CA GLN A 23 1.42 22.21 -19.10
C GLN A 23 1.43 23.06 -17.82
N LEU A 24 2.41 23.95 -17.69
CA LEU A 24 2.54 24.86 -16.56
C LEU A 24 1.65 26.11 -16.74
N PHE A 25 1.66 26.68 -17.96
CA PHE A 25 0.77 27.78 -18.37
C PHE A 25 0.56 27.75 -19.90
N GLY A 26 -0.53 28.34 -20.38
CA GLY A 26 -0.85 28.41 -21.81
C GLY A 26 -2.04 29.31 -22.16
N ARG A 27 -1.86 30.16 -23.20
CA ARG A 27 -2.90 30.87 -23.99
C ARG A 27 -2.32 31.47 -25.27
N ARG A 28 -1.09 32.02 -25.21
CA ARG A 28 -0.28 32.52 -26.36
C ARG A 28 1.14 31.98 -26.40
N LYS A 29 1.62 31.44 -25.27
CA LYS A 29 2.89 30.74 -25.10
C LYS A 29 2.63 29.55 -24.20
N TYR A 30 3.20 28.40 -24.51
CA TYR A 30 3.07 27.19 -23.71
C TYR A 30 4.41 26.87 -23.04
N ALA A 31 4.36 26.47 -21.78
CA ALA A 31 5.52 26.01 -21.03
C ALA A 31 5.32 24.59 -20.54
N ILE A 32 6.23 23.69 -20.93
CA ILE A 32 6.17 22.27 -20.58
C ILE A 32 7.57 21.79 -20.17
N ILE A 33 7.67 21.06 -19.07
CA ILE A 33 8.93 20.41 -18.65
C ILE A 33 9.08 19.13 -19.49
N LEU A 34 10.13 19.03 -20.30
CA LEU A 34 10.35 17.89 -21.19
C LEU A 34 11.64 17.18 -20.81
N VAL A 35 11.55 15.89 -20.47
CA VAL A 35 12.68 15.11 -19.92
C VAL A 35 13.01 13.90 -20.79
N PRO A 36 14.25 13.37 -20.74
CA PRO A 36 14.60 12.13 -21.42
C PRO A 36 13.76 10.95 -20.90
N ILE A 37 13.33 10.07 -21.80
CA ILE A 37 12.47 8.92 -21.48
C ILE A 37 13.14 7.60 -21.86
N THR A 38 12.74 6.50 -21.20
CA THR A 38 13.50 5.25 -21.27
C THR A 38 13.40 4.51 -22.60
N TYR A 39 12.27 4.62 -23.29
CA TYR A 39 11.93 3.75 -24.43
C TYR A 39 11.75 4.50 -25.76
N LEU A 40 11.82 5.83 -25.77
CA LEU A 40 11.84 6.64 -27.00
C LEU A 40 13.06 7.57 -27.01
N ASN A 41 13.57 7.86 -28.20
CA ASN A 41 14.59 8.87 -28.35
C ASN A 41 13.97 10.24 -28.59
N SER A 42 14.46 11.25 -27.89
CA SER A 42 14.14 12.65 -28.17
C SER A 42 15.01 13.20 -29.30
N THR A 43 14.45 14.12 -30.08
CA THR A 43 15.18 14.99 -30.99
C THR A 43 14.83 16.43 -30.62
N PRO A 44 15.80 17.25 -30.17
CA PRO A 44 17.21 16.93 -29.94
C PRO A 44 17.44 15.89 -28.83
N ARG A 45 18.60 15.22 -28.86
CA ARG A 45 18.94 14.15 -27.88
C ARG A 45 19.19 14.69 -26.47
N ASN A 46 19.83 15.84 -26.35
CA ASN A 46 20.11 16.48 -25.07
C ASN A 46 19.04 17.53 -24.79
N LEU A 47 18.20 17.24 -23.79
CA LEU A 47 17.16 18.15 -23.33
C LEU A 47 17.70 18.95 -22.14
N ASN A 48 17.68 20.28 -22.22
CA ASN A 48 18.13 21.17 -21.14
C ASN A 48 17.02 21.41 -20.11
N TRP A 49 16.58 20.34 -19.44
CA TRP A 49 15.41 20.36 -18.54
C TRP A 49 15.75 20.68 -17.09
N ASN A 50 17.03 20.63 -16.70
CA ASN A 50 17.50 21.02 -15.38
C ASN A 50 18.81 21.83 -15.48
N ASN A 51 19.14 22.53 -14.40
CA ASN A 51 20.45 23.12 -14.18
C ASN A 51 20.84 22.94 -12.70
N GLY A 52 22.07 22.46 -12.47
CA GLY A 52 22.59 22.09 -11.16
C GLY A 52 21.91 20.85 -10.54
N ILE A 53 22.63 20.14 -9.68
CA ILE A 53 22.12 19.00 -8.90
C ILE A 53 22.38 19.31 -7.43
N VAL A 54 21.31 19.50 -6.66
CA VAL A 54 21.38 19.70 -5.20
C VAL A 54 21.60 18.37 -4.49
N ASP A 55 20.91 17.33 -4.96
CA ASP A 55 21.01 16.00 -4.42
C ASP A 55 20.87 14.96 -5.53
N SER A 56 21.56 13.83 -5.40
CA SER A 56 21.36 12.67 -6.24
C SER A 56 21.52 11.40 -5.43
N TYR A 57 20.62 10.44 -5.66
CA TYR A 57 20.69 9.14 -5.01
C TYR A 57 20.15 8.05 -5.92
N THR A 58 20.68 6.84 -5.74
CA THR A 58 20.09 5.65 -6.33
C THR A 58 19.09 5.08 -5.33
N PRO A 59 17.80 4.99 -5.69
CA PRO A 59 16.81 4.35 -4.82
C PRO A 59 17.19 2.89 -4.64
N PHE A 60 17.33 2.44 -3.40
CA PHE A 60 17.87 1.10 -3.08
C PHE A 60 16.97 -0.06 -3.52
N PHE A 61 15.80 0.21 -4.09
CA PHE A 61 14.74 -0.76 -4.34
C PHE A 61 13.98 -0.51 -5.65
N TYR A 62 14.64 0.14 -6.60
CA TYR A 62 14.08 0.35 -7.93
C TYR A 62 14.75 -0.58 -8.92
N GLY A 63 13.98 -1.49 -9.52
CA GLY A 63 14.49 -2.61 -10.33
C GLY A 63 15.15 -2.23 -11.65
N ARG A 64 15.41 -0.94 -11.89
CA ARG A 64 16.21 -0.47 -13.01
C ARG A 64 17.63 -0.21 -12.51
N GLU A 65 18.53 -1.15 -12.82
CA GLU A 65 19.97 -0.96 -12.57
C GLU A 65 20.40 0.41 -13.09
N SER A 66 21.20 1.14 -12.31
CA SER A 66 21.71 2.48 -12.61
C SER A 66 20.67 3.62 -12.68
N PHE A 67 19.40 3.40 -12.33
CA PHE A 67 18.43 4.49 -12.24
C PHE A 67 18.84 5.46 -11.12
N LYS A 68 18.90 6.74 -11.47
CA LYS A 68 19.23 7.82 -10.54
C LYS A 68 18.01 8.69 -10.33
N VAL A 69 17.80 9.08 -9.09
CA VAL A 69 16.91 10.18 -8.73
C VAL A 69 17.77 11.42 -8.54
N ILE A 70 17.32 12.53 -9.10
CA ILE A 70 17.97 13.83 -8.96
C ILE A 70 17.01 14.86 -8.37
N LEU A 71 17.55 15.69 -7.48
CA LEU A 71 16.94 16.95 -7.05
C LEU A 71 17.69 18.08 -7.77
N PRO A 72 17.13 18.61 -8.87
CA PRO A 72 17.79 19.70 -9.59
C PRO A 72 17.73 21.01 -8.79
N SER A 73 18.73 21.88 -8.96
CA SER A 73 18.71 23.22 -8.36
C SER A 73 17.62 24.09 -8.99
N THR A 74 17.45 23.97 -10.31
CA THR A 74 16.36 24.60 -11.06
C THR A 74 15.81 23.64 -12.11
N ILE A 75 14.49 23.67 -12.32
CA ILE A 75 13.81 22.93 -13.39
C ILE A 75 13.46 23.92 -14.51
N ASN A 76 13.93 23.62 -15.72
CA ASN A 76 13.71 24.43 -16.91
C ASN A 76 12.52 23.90 -17.71
N ALA A 77 11.54 24.77 -17.97
CA ALA A 77 10.46 24.47 -18.91
C ALA A 77 10.88 24.84 -20.34
N THR A 78 10.49 23.99 -21.30
CA THR A 78 10.59 24.30 -22.73
C THR A 78 9.43 25.22 -23.11
N LEU A 79 9.76 26.33 -23.79
CA LEU A 79 8.79 27.33 -24.23
C LEU A 79 8.43 27.14 -25.70
N PHE A 80 7.13 27.02 -25.97
CA PHE A 80 6.57 26.95 -27.32
C PHE A 80 5.74 28.20 -27.59
N ASN A 81 6.02 28.88 -28.71
CA ASN A 81 5.29 30.06 -29.14
C ASN A 81 5.25 30.10 -30.68
N GLU A 82 4.31 30.86 -31.23
CA GLU A 82 4.09 30.98 -32.67
C GLU A 82 5.32 31.45 -33.45
N ASN A 83 6.14 32.30 -32.81
CA ASN A 83 7.33 32.90 -33.44
C ASN A 83 8.59 32.04 -33.28
N ASN A 84 8.53 30.89 -32.61
CA ASN A 84 9.68 30.07 -32.28
C ASN A 84 9.48 28.65 -32.82
N ASN A 85 10.39 28.21 -33.69
CA ASN A 85 10.41 26.88 -34.30
C ASN A 85 10.87 25.77 -33.33
N THR A 86 10.66 25.95 -32.02
CA THR A 86 11.01 24.92 -31.04
C THR A 86 10.09 23.71 -31.22
N SER A 87 10.71 22.56 -31.47
CA SER A 87 10.03 21.29 -31.69
C SER A 87 10.80 20.18 -31.01
N ILE A 88 10.12 19.42 -30.14
CA ILE A 88 10.70 18.27 -29.45
C ILE A 88 9.91 17.03 -29.85
N LYS A 89 10.57 16.12 -30.58
CA LYS A 89 9.97 14.87 -31.04
C LYS A 89 10.52 13.69 -30.24
N TYR A 90 9.63 12.84 -29.73
CA TYR A 90 9.93 11.55 -29.14
C TYR A 90 9.46 10.42 -30.06
N GLU A 91 10.34 9.50 -30.42
CA GLU A 91 10.03 8.42 -31.37
C GLU A 91 10.68 7.09 -30.96
N ASP A 92 9.91 6.00 -31.08
CA ASP A 92 10.38 4.63 -30.83
C ASP A 92 11.41 4.26 -31.90
N MET A 93 12.62 3.86 -31.48
CA MET A 93 13.69 3.48 -32.41
C MET A 93 13.27 2.31 -33.31
N ASN A 94 12.43 1.41 -32.82
CA ASN A 94 11.97 0.26 -33.59
C ASN A 94 11.05 0.64 -34.76
N LEU A 95 10.44 1.84 -34.73
CA LEU A 95 9.69 2.36 -35.86
C LEU A 95 10.58 2.74 -37.06
N LYS A 96 11.89 2.93 -36.84
CA LYS A 96 12.87 3.19 -37.92
C LYS A 96 13.33 1.91 -38.62
N ASN A 97 13.30 0.76 -37.93
CA ASN A 97 13.95 -0.48 -38.36
C ASN A 97 13.00 -1.60 -38.85
N ARG A 98 11.82 -1.26 -39.41
CA ARG A 98 10.87 -2.15 -40.15
C ARG A 98 9.80 -2.92 -39.37
N ASN A 99 9.62 -2.74 -38.05
CA ASN A 99 8.51 -3.41 -37.34
C ASN A 99 7.16 -2.69 -37.55
N LYS A 100 6.11 -3.46 -37.88
CA LYS A 100 4.71 -3.02 -37.90
C LYS A 100 4.16 -3.00 -36.46
N ILE A 101 3.28 -2.04 -36.18
CA ILE A 101 2.48 -1.99 -34.95
C ILE A 101 1.36 -3.02 -35.10
N SER A 102 1.38 -4.04 -34.24
CA SER A 102 0.43 -5.15 -34.29
C SER A 102 -0.90 -4.82 -33.62
N LYS A 103 -1.94 -5.60 -33.94
CA LYS A 103 -3.22 -5.54 -33.21
C LYS A 103 -3.08 -5.84 -31.71
N THR A 104 -2.08 -6.61 -31.30
CA THR A 104 -1.80 -6.90 -29.89
C THR A 104 -1.23 -5.68 -29.14
N ASP A 105 -0.55 -4.76 -29.84
CA ASP A 105 0.02 -3.54 -29.25
C ASP A 105 -1.04 -2.57 -28.75
N VAL A 106 -2.31 -2.74 -29.16
CA VAL A 106 -3.45 -1.97 -28.63
C VAL A 106 -3.50 -2.06 -27.11
N ILE A 107 -2.98 -3.14 -26.51
CA ILE A 107 -2.94 -3.33 -25.06
C ILE A 107 -1.85 -2.46 -24.38
N SER A 108 -0.78 -2.09 -25.10
CA SER A 108 0.37 -1.38 -24.53
C SER A 108 0.05 0.05 -24.12
N ILE A 109 0.19 0.40 -22.85
CA ILE A 109 -0.03 1.77 -22.34
C ILE A 109 1.05 2.79 -22.74
N PHE A 110 2.12 2.35 -23.42
CA PHE A 110 3.24 3.19 -23.83
C PHE A 110 3.01 3.80 -25.22
N PRO A 111 3.04 5.13 -25.38
CA PRO A 111 3.00 5.77 -26.69
C PRO A 111 4.23 5.43 -27.51
N LYS A 112 4.08 5.48 -28.84
CA LYS A 112 5.15 5.21 -29.82
C LYS A 112 5.71 6.48 -30.45
N LEU A 113 4.91 7.55 -30.45
CA LEU A 113 5.25 8.83 -31.04
C LEU A 113 4.63 9.98 -30.24
N MET A 114 5.42 11.03 -29.99
CA MET A 114 4.97 12.28 -29.39
C MET A 114 5.70 13.44 -30.07
N ASN A 115 4.98 14.44 -30.55
CA ASN A 115 5.56 15.65 -31.12
C ASN A 115 5.04 16.88 -30.37
N PHE A 116 5.93 17.59 -29.69
CA PHE A 116 5.63 18.82 -28.97
C PHE A 116 6.18 20.01 -29.74
N ASN A 117 5.29 20.80 -30.33
CA ASN A 117 5.56 22.10 -30.92
C ASN A 117 4.34 23.01 -30.70
N TYR A 118 4.41 24.27 -31.09
CA TYR A 118 3.30 25.21 -30.87
C TYR A 118 1.99 24.73 -31.53
N ASP A 119 2.07 24.25 -32.77
CA ASP A 119 0.90 23.78 -33.54
C ASP A 119 0.26 22.55 -32.93
N SER A 120 1.07 21.57 -32.50
CA SER A 120 0.56 20.35 -31.87
C SER A 120 -0.08 20.61 -30.51
N LEU A 121 0.31 21.68 -29.81
CA LEU A 121 -0.28 22.06 -28.53
C LEU A 121 -1.65 22.76 -28.68
N ILE A 122 -1.87 23.49 -29.77
CA ILE A 122 -3.15 24.19 -30.04
C ILE A 122 -4.10 23.32 -30.86
N HIS A 123 -3.58 22.73 -31.93
CA HIS A 123 -4.32 21.97 -32.93
C HIS A 123 -3.83 20.51 -32.99
N GLY A 124 -3.72 19.89 -31.82
CA GLY A 124 -3.16 18.56 -31.66
C GLY A 124 -4.04 17.45 -32.26
N TYR A 125 -3.37 16.50 -32.90
CA TYR A 125 -3.97 15.24 -33.35
C TYR A 125 -3.41 14.09 -32.52
N TYR A 126 -4.25 13.09 -32.27
CA TYR A 126 -3.92 11.98 -31.38
C TYR A 126 -4.57 10.67 -31.85
N CYS A 127 -4.04 9.54 -31.38
CA CYS A 127 -4.63 8.24 -31.62
C CYS A 127 -5.48 7.79 -30.44
N LYS A 128 -6.74 7.37 -30.69
CA LYS A 128 -7.64 6.82 -29.65
C LYS A 128 -7.08 5.57 -28.96
N TYR A 129 -6.25 4.79 -29.66
CA TYR A 129 -5.52 3.66 -29.06
C TYR A 129 -4.21 4.05 -28.39
N GLY A 130 -3.82 5.34 -28.38
CA GLY A 130 -2.68 5.84 -27.63
C GLY A 130 -1.30 5.67 -28.29
N PHE A 131 -1.22 5.15 -29.52
CA PHE A 131 0.07 5.01 -30.22
C PHE A 131 0.74 6.36 -30.51
N ILE A 132 -0.06 7.37 -30.78
CA ILE A 132 0.35 8.76 -30.99
C ILE A 132 -0.28 9.56 -29.87
N LEU A 133 0.54 10.09 -28.98
CA LEU A 133 0.07 10.91 -27.86
C LEU A 133 -0.30 12.32 -28.36
N LEU A 134 0.55 12.91 -29.20
CA LEU A 134 0.35 14.24 -29.74
C LEU A 134 1.09 14.40 -31.06
N ASN A 135 0.48 15.09 -32.03
CA ASN A 135 1.07 15.46 -33.30
C ASN A 135 0.42 16.72 -33.89
N ASP A 136 1.11 17.42 -34.77
CA ASP A 136 0.66 18.59 -35.53
C ASP A 136 0.06 18.22 -36.90
N LYS A 137 0.29 16.98 -37.38
CA LYS A 137 -0.18 16.55 -38.70
C LYS A 137 -1.61 15.99 -38.66
N HIS A 138 -2.46 16.49 -39.55
CA HIS A 138 -3.81 15.98 -39.77
C HIS A 138 -3.86 14.51 -40.27
N GLN A 139 -2.85 14.09 -41.03
CA GLN A 139 -2.74 12.69 -41.47
C GLN A 139 -1.96 11.85 -40.46
N CYS A 140 -2.45 10.65 -40.16
CA CYS A 140 -1.83 9.75 -39.19
C CYS A 140 -0.40 9.35 -39.63
N PRO A 141 0.66 9.75 -38.90
CA PRO A 141 2.05 9.44 -39.26
C PRO A 141 2.40 7.95 -39.20
N LEU A 142 1.55 7.13 -38.56
CA LEU A 142 1.77 5.69 -38.41
C LEU A 142 0.89 4.85 -39.37
N MET A 143 0.15 5.48 -40.30
CA MET A 143 -0.80 4.81 -41.20
C MET A 143 -0.18 3.60 -41.93
N ASN A 144 1.00 3.77 -42.53
CA ASN A 144 1.64 2.72 -43.33
C ASN A 144 2.32 1.63 -42.48
N LYS A 145 2.33 1.78 -41.16
CA LYS A 145 3.04 0.89 -40.22
C LYS A 145 2.09 0.26 -39.20
N CYS A 146 0.79 0.55 -39.23
CA CYS A 146 -0.16 0.14 -38.19
C CYS A 146 -1.18 -0.87 -38.71
N GLU A 147 -1.18 -2.09 -38.15
CA GLU A 147 -2.14 -3.15 -38.49
C GLU A 147 -3.56 -2.89 -37.96
N VAL A 148 -3.70 -1.91 -37.08
CA VAL A 148 -4.98 -1.44 -36.52
C VAL A 148 -5.57 -0.31 -37.36
N PHE A 149 -4.87 0.14 -38.40
CA PHE A 149 -5.37 1.17 -39.29
C PHE A 149 -6.66 0.70 -39.97
N GLU A 150 -7.72 1.47 -39.81
CA GLU A 150 -9.00 1.31 -40.50
C GLU A 150 -9.34 2.60 -41.23
N GLY A 151 -9.42 2.53 -42.56
CA GLY A 151 -9.75 3.64 -43.45
C GLY A 151 -9.11 3.48 -44.83
N LYS A 152 -9.55 4.24 -45.83
CA LYS A 152 -8.89 4.31 -47.14
C LYS A 152 -7.82 5.41 -47.19
N ASN A 153 -8.16 6.61 -46.74
CA ASN A 153 -7.29 7.80 -46.79
C ASN A 153 -7.13 8.52 -45.44
N ALA A 154 -7.92 8.15 -44.43
CA ALA A 154 -7.88 8.73 -43.08
C ALA A 154 -8.15 7.63 -42.06
N CYS A 155 -7.36 7.60 -40.98
CA CYS A 155 -7.52 6.61 -39.92
C CYS A 155 -8.73 6.95 -39.06
N LYS A 156 -9.70 6.03 -38.94
CA LYS A 156 -10.87 6.18 -38.06
C LYS A 156 -10.51 6.44 -36.58
N TYR A 157 -9.35 5.99 -36.16
CA TYR A 157 -8.87 6.08 -34.78
C TYR A 157 -7.91 7.25 -34.53
N TYR A 158 -7.64 8.07 -35.55
CA TYR A 158 -6.83 9.26 -35.45
C TYR A 158 -7.75 10.47 -35.49
N ASP A 159 -7.71 11.28 -34.44
CA ASP A 159 -8.70 12.33 -34.19
C ASP A 159 -8.01 13.65 -33.83
N GLY A 160 -8.75 14.74 -33.95
CA GLY A 160 -8.24 16.11 -33.85
C GLY A 160 -8.86 17.05 -34.90
N PRO A 161 -8.53 18.35 -34.89
CA PRO A 161 -7.60 18.99 -33.96
C PRO A 161 -8.24 19.26 -32.59
N VAL A 162 -7.47 19.07 -31.53
CA VAL A 162 -7.85 19.39 -30.16
C VAL A 162 -6.62 19.93 -29.43
N SER A 163 -6.80 21.00 -28.65
CA SER A 163 -5.73 21.56 -27.83
C SER A 163 -5.26 20.56 -26.77
N TYR A 164 -3.96 20.55 -26.50
CA TYR A 164 -3.32 19.67 -25.52
C TYR A 164 -3.97 19.72 -24.13
N GLU A 165 -4.33 20.91 -23.66
CA GLU A 165 -5.01 21.11 -22.37
C GLU A 165 -6.38 20.42 -22.30
N ARG A 166 -7.05 20.27 -23.44
CA ARG A 166 -8.34 19.58 -23.53
C ARG A 166 -8.15 18.08 -23.70
N LEU A 167 -7.00 17.63 -24.21
CA LEU A 167 -6.73 16.22 -24.43
C LEU A 167 -6.41 15.45 -23.15
N TYR A 168 -5.51 15.98 -22.30
CA TYR A 168 -4.96 15.20 -21.20
C TYR A 168 -4.98 15.91 -19.84
N THR A 169 -5.21 15.13 -18.79
CA THR A 169 -4.80 15.44 -17.43
C THR A 169 -3.50 14.68 -17.15
N VAL A 170 -2.40 15.38 -16.95
CA VAL A 170 -1.08 14.77 -16.68
C VAL A 170 -0.79 14.77 -15.19
N VAL A 171 -0.45 13.59 -14.66
CA VAL A 171 -0.08 13.40 -13.25
C VAL A 171 1.20 12.57 -13.14
N PRO A 172 2.02 12.77 -12.09
CA PRO A 172 3.21 11.96 -11.88
C PRO A 172 2.83 10.59 -11.31
N HIS A 173 3.56 9.55 -11.71
CA HIS A 173 3.70 8.35 -10.89
C HIS A 173 4.74 8.63 -9.82
N ILE A 174 4.38 8.52 -8.55
CA ILE A 174 5.25 8.85 -7.42
C ILE A 174 5.60 7.57 -6.68
N VAL A 175 6.90 7.27 -6.65
CA VAL A 175 7.48 6.22 -5.84
C VAL A 175 7.97 6.83 -4.54
N ARG A 176 7.71 6.15 -3.42
CA ARG A 176 8.02 6.67 -2.09
C ARG A 176 8.36 5.57 -1.11
N PHE A 177 9.20 5.91 -0.13
CA PHE A 177 9.59 5.00 0.92
C PHE A 177 10.16 5.64 2.15
N ALA A 178 10.09 4.91 3.26
CA ALA A 178 10.49 5.40 4.56
C ALA A 178 11.45 4.45 5.27
N GLU A 179 12.38 5.05 6.01
CA GLU A 179 13.27 4.39 6.96
C GLU A 179 13.37 5.24 8.23
N GLU A 180 13.61 4.60 9.38
CA GLU A 180 13.90 5.32 10.63
C GLU A 180 15.39 5.71 10.65
N GLU A 181 15.70 6.99 10.88
CA GLU A 181 17.07 7.48 11.10
C GLU A 181 17.41 7.44 12.60
N GLY A 182 18.64 7.03 12.96
CA GLY A 182 19.16 7.18 14.33
C GLY A 182 20.15 6.11 14.75
N GLU A 183 20.95 6.41 15.78
CA GLU A 183 21.72 5.42 16.53
C GLU A 183 20.78 4.44 17.26
N ILE A 184 21.31 3.25 17.54
CA ILE A 184 20.66 2.14 18.24
C ILE A 184 20.28 2.56 19.69
N GLY A 185 19.24 3.39 19.87
CA GLY A 185 18.83 3.92 21.18
C GLY A 185 17.89 5.13 21.18
N LYS A 186 17.76 5.88 20.07
CA LYS A 186 16.74 6.94 19.93
C LYS A 186 15.56 6.46 19.09
N LYS A 187 14.95 5.34 19.50
CA LYS A 187 13.82 4.72 18.79
C LYS A 187 12.53 5.53 18.99
N GLY A 188 11.56 5.31 18.09
CA GLY A 188 10.21 5.79 18.29
C GLY A 188 9.62 5.30 19.62
N LYS A 189 8.88 6.18 20.31
CA LYS A 189 8.18 5.87 21.56
C LYS A 189 7.05 4.88 21.25
N ILE A 190 7.02 3.74 21.93
CA ILE A 190 5.87 2.83 21.87
C ILE A 190 4.68 3.53 22.54
N ILE A 191 3.58 3.68 21.82
CA ILE A 191 2.38 4.34 22.31
C ILE A 191 1.24 3.37 22.60
N SER A 192 1.29 2.14 22.08
CA SER A 192 0.31 1.08 22.34
C SER A 192 0.83 -0.28 21.87
N LEU A 193 0.44 -1.35 22.56
CA LEU A 193 0.58 -2.75 22.11
C LEU A 193 -0.76 -3.22 21.56
N ILE A 194 -0.76 -3.80 20.36
CA ILE A 194 -1.99 -4.27 19.71
C ILE A 194 -2.29 -5.67 20.21
N THR A 195 -3.33 -5.77 21.04
CA THR A 195 -3.81 -7.01 21.64
C THR A 195 -5.05 -7.52 20.93
N VAL A 196 -5.17 -8.84 20.78
CA VAL A 196 -6.36 -9.51 20.25
C VAL A 196 -6.58 -10.83 20.97
N LYS A 197 -7.80 -11.36 20.89
CA LYS A 197 -8.13 -12.71 21.39
C LYS A 197 -8.16 -13.70 20.23
N ILE A 198 -7.37 -14.77 20.34
CA ILE A 198 -7.42 -15.93 19.45
C ILE A 198 -7.85 -17.11 20.31
N ASP A 199 -9.00 -17.71 20.01
CA ASP A 199 -9.57 -18.83 20.79
C ASP A 199 -9.64 -18.54 22.31
N ASN A 200 -10.05 -17.32 22.67
CA ASN A 200 -10.10 -16.80 24.04
C ASN A 200 -8.74 -16.68 24.76
N VAL A 201 -7.63 -16.74 24.02
CA VAL A 201 -6.28 -16.48 24.53
C VAL A 201 -5.82 -15.10 24.09
N GLU A 202 -5.31 -14.32 25.03
CA GLU A 202 -4.71 -13.01 24.74
C GLU A 202 -3.44 -13.18 23.91
N ARG A 203 -3.32 -12.38 22.84
CA ARG A 203 -2.19 -12.37 21.90
C ARG A 203 -1.75 -10.94 21.65
N ILE A 204 -0.44 -10.73 21.53
CA ILE A 204 0.13 -9.42 21.19
C ILE A 204 0.61 -9.47 19.74
N ILE A 205 -0.23 -9.02 18.81
CA ILE A 205 0.04 -9.13 17.37
C ILE A 205 0.99 -8.05 16.84
N GLY A 206 1.12 -6.93 17.55
CA GLY A 206 1.88 -5.78 17.08
C GLY A 206 2.07 -4.67 18.10
N LYS A 207 2.68 -3.58 17.66
CA LYS A 207 2.89 -2.35 18.42
C LYS A 207 2.73 -1.13 17.53
N ILE A 208 2.32 -0.02 18.15
CA ILE A 208 2.26 1.29 17.53
C ILE A 208 3.35 2.16 18.14
N GLU A 209 4.14 2.80 17.29
CA GLU A 209 5.25 3.66 17.66
C GLU A 209 5.07 5.07 17.08
N PHE A 210 5.49 6.08 17.81
CA PHE A 210 5.66 7.43 17.30
C PHE A 210 7.15 7.75 17.16
N SER A 211 7.57 8.23 15.99
CA SER A 211 8.95 8.64 15.73
C SER A 211 8.98 10.02 15.08
N ASP A 212 9.91 10.88 15.50
CA ASP A 212 10.24 12.15 14.85
C ASP A 212 11.54 12.09 14.04
N MET A 213 12.04 10.88 13.82
CA MET A 213 13.28 10.60 13.11
C MET A 213 13.04 9.81 11.82
N ILE A 214 11.85 9.92 11.22
CA ILE A 214 11.59 9.23 9.95
C ILE A 214 12.26 9.98 8.80
N LYS A 215 12.89 9.22 7.91
CA LYS A 215 13.38 9.69 6.63
C LYS A 215 12.50 9.17 5.51
N LEU A 216 12.04 10.09 4.67
CA LEU A 216 11.19 9.81 3.52
C LEU A 216 11.97 10.10 2.24
N HIS A 217 11.97 9.14 1.33
CA HIS A 217 12.41 9.33 -0.04
C HIS A 217 11.16 9.37 -0.92
N ALA A 218 11.06 10.36 -1.81
CA ALA A 218 9.95 10.46 -2.74
C ALA A 218 10.44 10.98 -4.09
N PHE A 219 10.00 10.34 -5.18
CA PHE A 219 10.40 10.72 -6.53
C PHE A 219 9.36 10.33 -7.56
N ALA A 220 9.30 11.10 -8.65
CA ALA A 220 8.54 10.75 -9.83
C ALA A 220 9.46 10.07 -10.86
N ASP A 221 9.03 8.93 -11.36
CA ASP A 221 9.75 8.12 -12.36
C ASP A 221 8.99 8.02 -13.70
N ALA A 222 7.74 8.47 -13.74
CA ALA A 222 6.92 8.51 -14.93
C ALA A 222 5.81 9.56 -14.86
N SER A 223 5.28 9.93 -16.03
CA SER A 223 4.07 10.72 -16.22
C SER A 223 2.94 9.85 -16.74
N ILE A 224 1.78 9.97 -16.13
CA ILE A 224 0.55 9.31 -16.52
C ILE A 224 -0.37 10.35 -17.16
N PHE A 225 -0.78 10.10 -18.40
CA PHE A 225 -1.65 10.98 -19.19
C PHE A 225 -3.04 10.38 -19.20
N TYR A 226 -3.96 10.94 -18.41
CA TYR A 226 -5.36 10.56 -18.45
C TYR A 226 -6.08 11.30 -19.57
N SER A 227 -6.74 10.59 -20.47
CA SER A 227 -7.52 11.20 -21.54
C SER A 227 -8.74 11.90 -20.95
N LYS A 228 -8.91 13.19 -21.19
CA LYS A 228 -10.14 13.92 -20.84
C LYS A 228 -11.30 13.59 -21.78
N TYR A 229 -10.97 13.06 -22.95
CA TYR A 229 -11.89 12.45 -23.90
C TYR A 229 -11.88 10.93 -23.78
N ALA A 230 -11.60 10.40 -22.58
CA ALA A 230 -11.72 8.98 -22.31
C ALA A 230 -13.14 8.54 -22.68
N ASP A 231 -13.23 7.79 -23.77
CA ASP A 231 -14.42 7.04 -24.14
C ASP A 231 -14.17 5.64 -23.59
N LEU A 232 -15.19 5.07 -22.94
CA LEU A 232 -15.18 3.76 -22.26
C LEU A 232 -14.60 2.62 -23.09
N MET A 233 -14.53 2.82 -24.40
CA MET A 233 -14.11 1.83 -25.40
C MET A 233 -12.63 1.96 -25.81
N TYR A 234 -11.92 2.99 -25.35
CA TYR A 234 -10.54 3.29 -25.72
C TYR A 234 -9.65 3.50 -24.48
N LYS A 235 -8.35 3.80 -24.67
CA LYS A 235 -7.44 3.92 -23.52
C LYS A 235 -7.78 5.12 -22.66
N ASP A 236 -8.03 4.84 -21.39
CA ASP A 236 -8.29 5.88 -20.38
C ASP A 236 -7.01 6.64 -20.00
N PHE A 237 -5.83 6.04 -20.17
CA PHE A 237 -4.54 6.69 -19.89
C PHE A 237 -3.35 6.13 -20.69
N LEU A 238 -2.25 6.88 -20.70
CA LEU A 238 -0.94 6.51 -21.27
C LEU A 238 0.18 6.72 -20.24
N TRP A 239 1.27 5.96 -20.37
CA TRP A 239 2.38 5.95 -19.42
C TRP A 239 3.71 6.34 -20.07
N VAL A 240 4.41 7.33 -19.51
CA VAL A 240 5.69 7.85 -20.02
C VAL A 240 6.77 7.82 -18.94
N SER A 241 7.67 6.84 -19.02
CA SER A 241 8.74 6.59 -18.04
C SER A 241 9.99 7.43 -18.30
N TYR A 242 10.53 8.07 -17.27
CA TYR A 242 11.72 8.90 -17.34
C TYR A 242 13.01 8.09 -17.29
N LYS A 243 14.06 8.61 -17.92
CA LYS A 243 15.42 8.05 -17.81
C LYS A 243 16.00 8.24 -16.41
N GLU A 244 15.77 9.40 -15.81
CA GLU A 244 16.17 9.77 -14.44
C GLU A 244 14.93 10.24 -13.68
N GLY A 245 14.83 9.87 -12.41
CA GLY A 245 13.73 10.28 -11.54
C GLY A 245 13.94 11.70 -11.03
N ILE A 246 12.84 12.43 -10.81
CA ILE A 246 12.86 13.76 -10.17
C ILE A 246 12.33 13.58 -8.76
N GLY A 247 13.12 13.90 -7.75
CA GLY A 247 12.74 13.61 -6.36
C GLY A 247 13.64 14.21 -5.31
N PHE A 248 13.38 13.87 -4.05
CA PHE A 248 14.07 14.40 -2.89
C PHE A 248 14.05 13.42 -1.72
N ARG A 249 14.85 13.74 -0.70
CA ARG A 249 14.88 13.06 0.60
C ARG A 249 14.58 14.04 1.70
N LEU A 250 13.60 13.71 2.54
CA LEU A 250 13.26 14.45 3.75
C LEU A 250 13.73 13.63 4.96
N ARG A 251 14.15 14.33 6.01
CA ARG A 251 14.69 13.74 7.26
C ARG A 251 13.97 14.34 8.45
N LYS A 252 14.07 13.68 9.61
CA LYS A 252 13.49 14.15 10.87
C LYS A 252 11.99 14.46 10.76
N LEU A 253 11.25 13.53 10.16
CA LEU A 253 9.81 13.64 9.98
C LEU A 253 9.07 12.95 11.11
N ASN A 254 7.94 13.53 11.52
CA ASN A 254 6.99 12.88 12.41
C ASN A 254 6.27 11.75 11.64
N GLY A 255 6.19 10.58 12.25
CA GLY A 255 5.35 9.50 11.79
C GLY A 255 4.85 8.57 12.89
N ILE A 256 3.75 7.90 12.60
CA ILE A 256 3.27 6.74 13.35
C ILE A 256 3.67 5.50 12.56
N ILE A 257 4.21 4.50 13.27
CA ILE A 257 4.64 3.24 12.71
C ILE A 257 3.86 2.13 13.40
N ILE A 258 3.09 1.38 12.62
CA ILE A 258 2.34 0.21 13.11
C ILE A 258 3.12 -1.02 12.67
N LYS A 259 3.72 -1.73 13.62
CA LYS A 259 4.58 -2.91 13.38
C LYS A 259 3.89 -4.16 13.88
N PHE A 260 3.91 -5.22 13.08
CA PHE A 260 3.33 -6.51 13.44
C PHE A 260 4.40 -7.61 13.46
N SER A 261 4.22 -8.56 14.39
CA SER A 261 4.87 -9.87 14.29
C SER A 261 4.26 -10.62 13.11
N ILE A 262 5.06 -11.02 12.12
CA ILE A 262 4.55 -11.70 10.91
C ILE A 262 3.77 -12.95 11.29
N CYS A 263 4.36 -13.83 12.12
CA CYS A 263 3.74 -15.09 12.51
C CYS A 263 2.45 -14.86 13.31
N THR A 264 2.48 -13.98 14.31
CA THR A 264 1.32 -13.72 15.16
C THR A 264 0.19 -13.04 14.37
N LEU A 265 0.52 -12.13 13.45
CA LEU A 265 -0.47 -11.54 12.54
C LEU A 265 -1.09 -12.60 11.63
N GLN A 266 -0.29 -13.51 11.09
CA GLN A 266 -0.80 -14.61 10.27
C GLN A 266 -1.69 -15.57 11.06
N ASP A 267 -1.35 -15.87 12.32
CA ASP A 267 -2.23 -16.63 13.23
C ASP A 267 -3.59 -15.95 13.38
N TYR A 268 -3.59 -14.62 13.60
CA TYR A 268 -4.81 -13.84 13.73
C TYR A 268 -5.65 -13.82 12.45
N ILE A 269 -5.02 -13.60 11.29
CA ILE A 269 -5.70 -13.63 10.00
C ILE A 269 -6.29 -15.02 9.73
N LYS A 270 -5.55 -16.08 10.06
CA LYS A 270 -6.05 -17.46 9.95
C LYS A 270 -7.27 -17.67 10.83
N TYR A 271 -7.21 -17.26 12.09
CA TYR A 271 -8.35 -17.30 13.01
C TYR A 271 -9.58 -16.59 12.44
N LEU A 272 -9.42 -15.38 11.88
CA LEU A 272 -10.53 -14.66 11.24
C LEU A 272 -11.09 -15.42 10.03
N LEU A 273 -10.23 -16.01 9.20
CA LEU A 273 -10.65 -16.74 8.00
C LEU A 273 -11.37 -18.05 8.31
N ASP A 274 -11.00 -18.70 9.41
CA ASP A 274 -11.62 -19.94 9.87
C ASP A 274 -13.00 -19.66 10.51
N ASN A 275 -13.20 -18.47 11.07
CA ASN A 275 -14.44 -18.08 11.77
C ASN A 275 -15.38 -17.16 10.96
N ASN A 276 -14.93 -16.54 9.86
CA ASN A 276 -15.75 -15.64 9.04
C ASN A 276 -15.73 -16.06 7.55
N SER A 277 -16.77 -16.78 7.14
CA SER A 277 -16.94 -17.29 5.77
C SER A 277 -17.10 -16.19 4.71
N LYS A 278 -17.74 -15.06 5.07
CA LYS A 278 -17.89 -13.89 4.19
C LYS A 278 -16.53 -13.23 3.92
N LEU A 279 -15.74 -13.01 4.97
CA LEU A 279 -14.38 -12.48 4.85
C LEU A 279 -13.51 -13.39 4.00
N ARG A 280 -13.55 -14.70 4.26
CA ARG A 280 -12.82 -15.72 3.49
C ARG A 280 -13.18 -15.64 2.00
N ALA A 281 -14.46 -15.57 1.67
CA ALA A 281 -14.93 -15.47 0.29
C ALA A 281 -14.41 -14.21 -0.41
N TRP A 282 -14.46 -13.04 0.26
CA TRP A 282 -13.95 -11.78 -0.27
C TRP A 282 -12.45 -11.82 -0.57
N LEU A 283 -11.63 -12.26 0.40
CA LEU A 283 -10.19 -12.36 0.20
C LEU A 283 -9.83 -13.39 -0.88
N CYS A 284 -10.54 -14.51 -0.93
CA CYS A 284 -10.30 -15.55 -1.93
C CYS A 284 -10.54 -15.03 -3.36
N VAL A 285 -11.68 -14.39 -3.61
CA VAL A 285 -11.98 -13.76 -4.90
C VAL A 285 -10.92 -12.71 -5.24
N LYS A 286 -10.56 -11.84 -4.30
CA LYS A 286 -9.57 -10.78 -4.53
C LYS A 286 -8.20 -11.35 -4.88
N LYS A 287 -7.70 -12.32 -4.11
CA LYS A 287 -6.42 -13.01 -4.35
C LYS A 287 -6.43 -13.67 -5.72
N LYS A 288 -7.44 -14.50 -6.00
CA LYS A 288 -7.59 -15.25 -7.26
C LYS A 288 -7.57 -14.32 -8.46
N ILE A 289 -8.36 -13.25 -8.43
CA ILE A 289 -8.43 -12.30 -9.54
C ILE A 289 -7.14 -11.49 -9.67
N TYR A 290 -6.53 -11.05 -8.57
CA TYR A 290 -5.36 -10.17 -8.63
C TYR A 290 -4.05 -10.88 -8.95
N PHE A 291 -3.84 -12.11 -8.45
CA PHE A 291 -2.62 -12.88 -8.68
C PHE A 291 -2.77 -13.97 -9.74
N GLY A 292 -3.98 -14.42 -10.06
CA GLY A 292 -4.22 -15.57 -10.93
C GLY A 292 -3.75 -16.88 -10.28
N SER A 293 -3.24 -17.81 -11.09
CA SER A 293 -2.73 -19.12 -10.66
C SER A 293 -1.30 -19.10 -10.08
N LYS A 294 -0.78 -17.92 -9.71
CA LYS A 294 0.59 -17.80 -9.19
C LYS A 294 0.67 -18.35 -7.77
N LYS A 295 1.57 -19.31 -7.55
CA LYS A 295 1.91 -19.88 -6.23
C LYS A 295 2.77 -18.96 -5.33
N ARG A 296 3.30 -17.86 -5.85
CA ARG A 296 4.09 -16.90 -5.07
C ARG A 296 3.48 -15.52 -5.19
N LEU A 297 3.03 -14.99 -4.07
CA LEU A 297 2.43 -13.67 -3.97
C LEU A 297 3.52 -12.61 -4.01
N ASN A 298 3.67 -11.98 -5.17
CA ASN A 298 4.61 -10.87 -5.34
C ASN A 298 3.94 -9.75 -6.12
N VAL A 299 3.91 -8.56 -5.52
CA VAL A 299 3.46 -7.35 -6.21
C VAL A 299 4.68 -6.58 -6.72
N ASN A 300 4.63 -6.16 -7.97
CA ASN A 300 5.68 -5.34 -8.57
C ASN A 300 5.08 -3.98 -8.99
N LEU A 301 5.34 -2.94 -8.20
CA LEU A 301 4.95 -1.55 -8.50
C LEU A 301 5.61 -1.01 -9.78
N ASN A 302 6.77 -1.56 -10.20
CA ASN A 302 7.51 -1.05 -11.37
C ASN A 302 6.88 -1.46 -12.72
N ASN A 303 5.93 -2.39 -12.71
CA ASN A 303 5.18 -2.86 -13.88
C ASN A 303 3.68 -2.76 -13.58
N SER A 304 3.13 -1.55 -13.74
CA SER A 304 1.76 -1.10 -13.42
C SER A 304 0.60 -1.83 -14.12
N ASN A 305 0.83 -3.03 -14.66
CA ASN A 305 -0.17 -3.82 -15.38
C ASN A 305 -0.94 -4.80 -14.48
N ALA A 306 -0.63 -4.91 -13.19
CA ALA A 306 -1.22 -5.91 -12.30
C ALA A 306 -2.75 -5.76 -12.19
N GLY A 307 -3.26 -4.58 -11.83
CA GLY A 307 -4.70 -4.29 -11.79
C GLY A 307 -5.40 -4.46 -13.14
N PHE A 308 -4.73 -4.16 -14.26
CA PHE A 308 -5.30 -4.40 -15.60
C PHE A 308 -5.39 -5.89 -15.93
N ASN A 309 -4.37 -6.66 -15.57
CA ASN A 309 -4.39 -8.11 -15.70
C ASN A 309 -5.46 -8.72 -14.78
N ALA A 310 -5.68 -8.12 -13.61
CA ALA A 310 -6.77 -8.48 -12.71
C ALA A 310 -8.13 -8.25 -13.37
N MET A 311 -8.38 -7.08 -13.97
CA MET A 311 -9.60 -6.85 -14.75
C MET A 311 -9.81 -7.88 -15.86
N LYS A 312 -8.78 -8.20 -16.64
CA LYS A 312 -8.89 -9.20 -17.71
C LYS A 312 -9.24 -10.60 -17.18
N ARG A 313 -8.67 -10.98 -16.04
CA ARG A 313 -9.03 -12.25 -15.39
C ARG A 313 -10.47 -12.20 -14.88
N PHE A 314 -10.91 -11.07 -14.31
CA PHE A 314 -12.29 -10.86 -13.90
C PHE A 314 -13.26 -11.01 -15.08
N GLU A 315 -12.96 -10.37 -16.21
CA GLU A 315 -13.75 -10.52 -17.44
C GLU A 315 -13.80 -11.96 -17.94
N LYS A 316 -12.68 -12.70 -17.84
CA LYS A 316 -12.63 -14.12 -18.19
C LYS A 316 -13.51 -14.96 -17.26
N GLU A 317 -13.55 -14.66 -15.97
CA GLU A 317 -14.45 -15.36 -15.04
C GLU A 317 -15.92 -15.19 -15.45
N PHE A 318 -16.33 -14.03 -15.95
CA PHE A 318 -17.70 -13.87 -16.49
C PHE A 318 -17.96 -14.73 -17.72
N ASP A 319 -16.97 -14.85 -18.63
CA ASP A 319 -17.09 -15.77 -19.77
C ASP A 319 -17.23 -17.23 -19.34
N ASP A 320 -16.50 -17.65 -18.30
CA ASP A 320 -16.54 -19.01 -17.79
C ASP A 320 -17.87 -19.32 -17.08
N LEU A 321 -18.35 -18.39 -16.24
CA LEU A 321 -19.66 -18.49 -15.57
C LEU A 321 -20.81 -18.68 -16.59
N ARG A 322 -20.83 -17.84 -17.63
CA ARG A 322 -21.87 -17.86 -18.67
C ARG A 322 -21.86 -19.09 -19.55
N LYS A 323 -20.73 -19.79 -19.63
CA LYS A 323 -20.60 -21.08 -20.32
C LYS A 323 -21.01 -22.26 -19.45
N GLY A 324 -21.42 -22.02 -18.20
CA GLY A 324 -21.73 -23.07 -17.23
C GLY A 324 -20.48 -23.79 -16.70
N ASN A 325 -19.28 -23.22 -16.89
CA ASN A 325 -18.08 -23.79 -16.30
C ASN A 325 -18.13 -23.56 -14.79
N GLN A 326 -18.28 -24.63 -14.02
CA GLN A 326 -18.16 -24.55 -12.57
C GLN A 326 -16.69 -24.35 -12.21
N GLN A 327 -16.37 -23.24 -11.58
CA GLN A 327 -15.08 -23.08 -10.94
C GLN A 327 -15.22 -23.34 -9.44
N LYS A 328 -14.48 -24.33 -8.93
CA LYS A 328 -14.29 -24.43 -7.48
C LYS A 328 -13.57 -23.17 -7.01
N ASN A 329 -14.16 -22.49 -6.04
CA ASN A 329 -13.55 -21.34 -5.39
C ASN A 329 -12.50 -21.83 -4.38
N ASP A 330 -11.52 -22.58 -4.89
CA ASP A 330 -10.47 -23.18 -4.08
C ASP A 330 -9.32 -22.18 -3.96
N CYS A 331 -9.09 -21.73 -2.72
CA CYS A 331 -8.01 -20.84 -2.38
C CYS A 331 -7.14 -21.52 -1.35
N ASP A 332 -5.89 -21.75 -1.74
CA ASP A 332 -4.83 -22.18 -0.84
C ASP A 332 -4.80 -21.30 0.42
N ASN A 333 -4.86 -21.95 1.58
CA ASN A 333 -5.09 -21.28 2.86
C ASN A 333 -3.86 -20.48 3.31
N GLU A 334 -2.64 -20.97 3.04
CA GLU A 334 -1.40 -20.30 3.45
C GLU A 334 -1.22 -19.00 2.67
N ASP A 335 -1.36 -19.07 1.34
CA ASP A 335 -1.34 -17.87 0.49
C ASP A 335 -2.44 -16.87 0.89
N LEU A 336 -3.63 -17.35 1.27
CA LEU A 336 -4.75 -16.48 1.63
C LEU A 336 -4.46 -15.71 2.92
N VAL A 337 -3.80 -16.36 3.88
CA VAL A 337 -3.35 -15.75 5.14
C VAL A 337 -2.28 -14.69 4.89
N GLU A 338 -1.27 -14.97 4.07
CA GLU A 338 -0.24 -13.98 3.70
C GLU A 338 -0.85 -12.80 2.91
N PHE A 339 -1.80 -13.06 2.03
CA PHE A 339 -2.52 -12.01 1.33
C PHE A 339 -3.35 -11.15 2.28
N GLY A 340 -4.08 -11.78 3.20
CA GLY A 340 -4.89 -11.10 4.20
C GLY A 340 -4.07 -10.19 5.12
N SER A 341 -2.88 -10.65 5.56
CA SER A 341 -1.99 -9.79 6.36
C SER A 341 -1.59 -8.53 5.61
N PHE A 342 -1.22 -8.64 4.33
CA PHE A 342 -0.91 -7.48 3.49
C PHE A 342 -2.12 -6.54 3.30
N VAL A 343 -3.29 -7.10 2.98
CA VAL A 343 -4.52 -6.33 2.75
C VAL A 343 -4.93 -5.56 4.01
N LEU A 344 -4.76 -6.15 5.20
CA LEU A 344 -5.03 -5.46 6.46
C LEU A 344 -4.12 -4.23 6.63
N LEU A 345 -2.80 -4.40 6.47
CA LEU A 345 -1.84 -3.29 6.58
C LEU A 345 -2.17 -2.16 5.59
N HIS A 346 -2.49 -2.52 4.35
CA HIS A 346 -2.83 -1.54 3.33
C HIS A 346 -4.13 -0.81 3.64
N THR A 347 -5.15 -1.52 4.11
CA THR A 347 -6.43 -0.93 4.49
C THR A 347 -6.30 -0.04 5.71
N LEU A 348 -5.48 -0.42 6.70
CA LEU A 348 -5.21 0.39 7.89
C LEU A 348 -4.57 1.73 7.51
N ALA A 349 -3.60 1.73 6.59
CA ALA A 349 -3.02 2.97 6.09
C ALA A 349 -4.08 3.91 5.52
N HIS A 350 -5.02 3.36 4.73
CA HIS A 350 -6.10 4.14 4.15
C HIS A 350 -7.06 4.67 5.22
N ILE A 351 -7.54 3.82 6.12
CA ILE A 351 -8.50 4.22 7.16
C ILE A 351 -7.92 5.27 8.09
N ILE A 352 -6.66 5.11 8.51
CA ILE A 352 -6.03 6.11 9.37
C ILE A 352 -5.93 7.44 8.64
N ILE A 353 -5.57 7.48 7.36
CA ILE A 353 -5.52 8.75 6.62
C ILE A 353 -6.91 9.31 6.37
N SER A 354 -7.81 8.54 5.73
CA SER A 354 -9.06 9.05 5.18
C SER A 354 -10.18 9.20 6.20
N LYS A 355 -10.18 8.37 7.25
CA LYS A 355 -11.26 8.31 8.25
C LYS A 355 -10.83 8.72 9.65
N ILE A 356 -9.52 8.82 9.94
CA ILE A 356 -9.02 9.30 11.24
C ILE A 356 -8.36 10.67 11.12
N ILE A 357 -7.32 10.82 10.29
CA ILE A 357 -6.56 12.06 10.20
C ILE A 357 -7.38 13.17 9.55
N ILE A 358 -8.07 12.91 8.43
CA ILE A 358 -8.84 13.96 7.75
C ILE A 358 -9.93 14.54 8.66
N PRO A 359 -10.80 13.75 9.33
CA PRO A 359 -11.90 14.32 10.12
C PRO A 359 -11.45 15.15 11.33
N ILE A 360 -10.29 14.86 11.92
CA ILE A 360 -9.79 15.59 13.09
C ILE A 360 -8.94 16.81 12.74
N THR A 361 -8.75 17.10 11.45
CA THR A 361 -7.89 18.19 10.99
C THR A 361 -8.69 19.28 10.27
N PRO A 362 -8.37 20.56 10.52
CA PRO A 362 -9.22 21.67 10.09
C PRO A 362 -9.13 21.99 8.58
N SER A 363 -8.14 21.43 7.87
CA SER A 363 -7.90 21.74 6.46
C SER A 363 -7.97 20.50 5.57
N SER A 364 -8.80 20.58 4.53
CA SER A 364 -8.85 19.59 3.45
C SER A 364 -7.55 19.50 2.64
N SER A 365 -6.63 20.48 2.78
CA SER A 365 -5.32 20.45 2.13
C SER A 365 -4.34 19.46 2.76
N ILE A 366 -4.62 18.93 3.96
CA ILE A 366 -3.68 18.10 4.73
C ILE A 366 -3.32 16.77 4.04
N LEU A 367 -4.20 16.24 3.19
CA LEU A 367 -3.98 15.05 2.37
C LEU A 367 -2.70 15.16 1.54
N ASN A 368 -2.30 16.38 1.23
CA ASN A 368 -1.14 16.66 0.44
C ASN A 368 0.17 16.54 1.21
N ASP A 369 0.09 16.66 2.53
CA ASP A 369 1.21 16.67 3.47
C ASP A 369 1.35 15.34 4.20
N ILE A 370 0.38 14.44 4.09
CA ILE A 370 0.42 13.10 4.68
C ILE A 370 0.69 12.05 3.61
N THR A 371 1.55 11.09 3.94
CA THR A 371 1.86 9.96 3.08
C THR A 371 1.99 8.69 3.91
N TYR A 372 1.96 7.54 3.24
CA TYR A 372 2.27 6.27 3.88
C TYR A 372 3.21 5.37 3.07
N PHE A 373 3.88 4.48 3.77
CA PHE A 373 4.72 3.42 3.23
C PHE A 373 4.42 2.09 3.93
N ILE A 374 4.51 0.97 3.21
CA ILE A 374 4.21 -0.36 3.72
C ILE A 374 5.42 -1.24 3.45
N THR A 375 5.86 -1.95 4.48
CA THR A 375 6.78 -3.08 4.35
C THR A 375 6.01 -4.37 4.59
N HIS A 376 6.14 -5.34 3.69
CA HIS A 376 5.52 -6.66 3.81
C HIS A 376 6.27 -7.67 2.93
N PRO A 377 6.35 -8.97 3.31
CA PRO A 377 6.97 -10.02 2.49
C PRO A 377 6.47 -10.10 1.02
N ILE A 378 5.17 -9.91 0.78
CA ILE A 378 4.57 -9.83 -0.58
C ILE A 378 5.20 -8.72 -1.46
N LEU A 379 5.80 -7.70 -0.84
CA LEU A 379 6.48 -6.61 -1.51
C LEU A 379 8.02 -6.84 -1.59
N ARG A 380 8.52 -8.04 -1.26
CA ARG A 380 9.96 -8.37 -1.26
C ARG A 380 10.63 -8.16 -2.61
N ASN A 381 9.96 -8.51 -3.72
CA ASN A 381 10.50 -8.24 -5.05
C ASN A 381 10.71 -6.74 -5.34
N LEU A 382 10.02 -5.86 -4.61
CA LEU A 382 10.28 -4.43 -4.65
C LEU A 382 11.45 -4.08 -3.74
N MET A 383 11.45 -4.57 -2.51
CA MET A 383 12.42 -4.19 -1.48
C MET A 383 13.81 -4.85 -1.61
N GLY A 384 13.97 -5.86 -2.47
CA GLY A 384 15.22 -6.60 -2.65
C GLY A 384 15.61 -7.41 -1.40
N ASN A 385 16.92 -7.58 -1.17
CA ASN A 385 17.47 -8.27 0.01
C ASN A 385 17.56 -7.36 1.25
N ASN A 386 16.79 -6.26 1.31
CA ASN A 386 16.79 -5.35 2.44
C ASN A 386 16.14 -6.00 3.68
N LYS A 387 16.65 -5.71 4.88
CA LYS A 387 16.04 -6.09 6.18
C LYS A 387 14.56 -5.67 6.27
N LEU A 388 14.16 -4.56 5.63
CA LEU A 388 12.77 -4.10 5.53
C LEU A 388 11.84 -5.11 4.83
N ALA A 389 12.38 -5.98 3.96
CA ALA A 389 11.57 -6.95 3.23
C ALA A 389 10.95 -8.04 4.12
N ASN A 390 11.51 -8.23 5.31
CA ASN A 390 11.06 -9.23 6.28
C ASN A 390 10.28 -8.60 7.44
N LEU A 391 9.76 -7.38 7.24
CA LEU A 391 8.92 -6.68 8.21
C LEU A 391 7.50 -6.56 7.69
N SER A 392 6.53 -6.63 8.60
CA SER A 392 5.13 -6.25 8.36
C SER A 392 4.86 -4.96 9.11
N ALA A 393 4.90 -3.83 8.40
CA ALA A 393 4.69 -2.53 9.02
C ALA A 393 4.05 -1.50 8.09
N VAL A 394 3.35 -0.54 8.68
CA VAL A 394 2.78 0.64 8.03
C VAL A 394 3.40 1.88 8.65
N TYR A 395 3.95 2.74 7.82
CA TYR A 395 4.48 4.05 8.21
C TYR A 395 3.49 5.11 7.71
N ILE A 396 3.02 5.98 8.59
CA ILE A 396 2.16 7.13 8.25
C ILE A 396 2.91 8.39 8.66
N ILE A 397 3.19 9.27 7.71
CA ILE A 397 4.26 10.26 7.81
C ILE A 397 3.75 11.64 7.39
N GLU A 398 4.09 12.65 8.17
CA GLU A 398 4.03 14.05 7.75
C GLU A 398 5.21 14.37 6.83
N SER A 399 4.94 14.56 5.54
CA SER A 399 5.92 14.88 4.49
C SER A 399 6.35 16.35 4.48
N VAL A 400 6.41 16.99 5.66
CA VAL A 400 6.81 18.40 5.85
C VAL A 400 7.93 18.47 6.90
N TYR A 401 8.98 19.23 6.62
CA TYR A 401 10.13 19.36 7.52
C TYR A 401 9.70 19.94 8.88
N GLY A 402 10.09 19.30 9.99
CA GLY A 402 9.65 19.66 11.35
C GLY A 402 8.23 19.22 11.72
N GLY A 403 7.43 18.78 10.75
CA GLY A 403 6.05 18.32 10.91
C GLY A 403 5.05 19.43 11.19
N LEU A 404 3.78 19.14 10.91
CA LEU A 404 2.65 20.02 11.23
C LEU A 404 2.06 19.70 12.62
N GLY A 405 2.45 18.56 13.21
CA GLY A 405 2.08 18.16 14.55
C GLY A 405 0.79 17.34 14.65
N TYR A 406 0.12 17.06 13.53
CA TYR A 406 -1.09 16.24 13.47
C TYR A 406 -0.83 14.78 13.86
N ILE A 407 0.23 14.18 13.32
CA ILE A 407 0.64 12.82 13.65
C ILE A 407 1.05 12.71 15.12
N ARG A 408 1.73 13.73 15.65
CA ARG A 408 2.06 13.81 17.08
C ARG A 408 0.80 13.92 17.95
N ALA A 409 -0.17 14.73 17.53
CA ALA A 409 -1.45 14.85 18.21
C ALA A 409 -2.20 13.51 18.22
N ILE A 410 -2.25 12.80 17.10
CA ILE A 410 -2.88 11.47 17.00
C ILE A 410 -2.16 10.44 17.87
N ALA A 411 -0.83 10.43 17.85
CA ALA A 411 -0.06 9.55 18.70
C ALA A 411 -0.39 9.77 20.19
N ASN A 412 -0.53 11.04 20.59
CA ASN A 412 -0.97 11.38 21.95
C ASN A 412 -2.41 10.94 22.22
N MET A 413 -3.33 11.09 21.26
CA MET A 413 -4.72 10.65 21.39
C MET A 413 -4.84 9.14 21.55
N ILE A 414 -4.06 8.36 20.78
CA ILE A 414 -3.97 6.90 20.91
C ILE A 414 -3.46 6.54 22.30
N GLY A 415 -2.32 7.11 22.72
CA GLY A 415 -1.69 6.79 24.00
C GLY A 415 -2.51 7.22 25.23
N LYS A 416 -3.42 8.18 25.10
CA LYS A 416 -4.27 8.69 26.20
C LYS A 416 -5.70 8.16 26.20
N ARG A 417 -6.04 7.22 25.30
CA ARG A 417 -7.41 6.70 25.15
C ARG A 417 -8.42 7.82 24.89
N ASP A 418 -8.10 8.74 23.98
CA ASP A 418 -8.93 9.91 23.70
C ASP A 418 -10.35 9.52 23.24
N THR A 419 -11.37 10.07 23.92
CA THR A 419 -12.77 9.73 23.66
C THR A 419 -13.26 10.12 22.28
N ASN A 420 -12.75 11.20 21.69
CA ASN A 420 -13.14 11.62 20.35
C ASN A 420 -12.59 10.66 19.30
N LEU A 421 -11.35 10.20 19.47
CA LEU A 421 -10.77 9.17 18.61
C LEU A 421 -11.54 7.85 18.73
N LEU A 422 -11.89 7.42 19.94
CA LEU A 422 -12.68 6.20 20.15
C LEU A 422 -14.07 6.31 19.50
N ASN A 423 -14.75 7.44 19.65
CA ASN A 423 -16.05 7.69 19.03
C ASN A 423 -15.94 7.67 17.50
N LEU A 424 -14.89 8.28 16.93
CA LEU A 424 -14.65 8.26 15.49
C LEU A 424 -14.48 6.83 14.96
N ILE A 425 -13.73 5.97 15.66
CA ILE A 425 -13.57 4.56 15.30
C ILE A 425 -14.90 3.80 15.45
N SER A 426 -15.65 4.09 16.52
CA SER A 426 -16.99 3.54 16.73
C SER A 426 -17.94 3.91 15.59
N ASP A 427 -17.93 5.15 15.12
CA ASP A 427 -18.78 5.64 14.03
C ASP A 427 -18.42 4.96 12.71
N ILE A 428 -17.14 4.70 12.45
CA ILE A 428 -16.71 3.92 11.28
C ILE A 428 -17.38 2.54 11.26
N LEU A 429 -17.36 1.85 12.40
CA LEU A 429 -17.86 0.48 12.56
C LEU A 429 -19.39 0.39 12.62
N THR A 430 -20.05 1.39 13.22
CA THR A 430 -21.50 1.33 13.54
C THR A 430 -22.37 2.14 12.58
N LEU A 431 -21.82 3.19 11.96
CA LEU A 431 -22.54 4.09 11.07
C LEU A 431 -22.02 3.98 9.63
N ASP A 432 -20.75 4.29 9.37
CA ASP A 432 -20.25 4.43 8.00
C ASP A 432 -20.35 3.12 7.20
N PHE A 433 -19.68 2.06 7.67
CA PHE A 433 -19.68 0.78 6.96
C PHE A 433 -21.08 0.15 6.88
N PRO A 434 -21.87 0.07 7.98
CA PRO A 434 -23.20 -0.52 7.93
C PRO A 434 -24.19 0.28 7.07
N ASN A 435 -24.15 1.62 7.08
CA ASN A 435 -25.04 2.43 6.25
C ASN A 435 -24.72 2.25 4.77
N HIS A 436 -23.44 2.17 4.40
CA HIS A 436 -23.07 1.93 3.01
C HIS A 436 -23.45 0.50 2.56
N GLU A 437 -23.30 -0.50 3.43
CA GLU A 437 -23.75 -1.87 3.16
C GLU A 437 -25.26 -1.96 2.98
N LYS A 438 -26.05 -1.30 3.85
CA LYS A 438 -27.51 -1.23 3.72
C LYS A 438 -27.92 -0.64 2.37
N ARG A 439 -27.35 0.51 1.98
CA ARG A 439 -27.63 1.16 0.69
C ARG A 439 -27.27 0.25 -0.49
N PHE A 440 -26.13 -0.43 -0.42
CA PHE A 440 -25.71 -1.38 -1.44
C PHE A 440 -26.68 -2.57 -1.55
N ASN A 441 -27.05 -3.19 -0.43
CA ASN A 441 -27.95 -4.34 -0.42
C ASN A 441 -29.33 -3.97 -0.99
N SER A 442 -29.84 -2.78 -0.68
CA SER A 442 -31.07 -2.26 -1.32
C SER A 442 -30.91 -2.10 -2.83
N SER A 443 -29.77 -1.59 -3.30
CA SER A 443 -29.47 -1.45 -4.73
C SER A 443 -29.35 -2.81 -5.43
N LEU A 444 -28.73 -3.80 -4.78
CA LEU A 444 -28.56 -5.15 -5.32
C LEU A 444 -29.92 -5.86 -5.43
N ASN A 445 -30.77 -5.75 -4.41
CA ASN A 445 -32.12 -6.34 -4.41
C ASN A 445 -33.02 -5.73 -5.49
N ASN A 446 -32.89 -4.43 -5.77
CA ASN A 446 -33.66 -3.73 -6.80
C ASN A 446 -32.99 -3.69 -8.18
N MET A 447 -31.87 -4.39 -8.35
CA MET A 447 -31.02 -4.30 -9.54
C MET A 447 -31.76 -4.69 -10.82
N LYS A 448 -32.56 -5.77 -10.79
CA LYS A 448 -33.36 -6.22 -11.95
C LYS A 448 -34.24 -5.09 -12.49
N ASN A 449 -35.05 -4.49 -11.61
CA ASN A 449 -35.95 -3.40 -11.99
C ASN A 449 -35.16 -2.19 -12.51
N THR A 450 -34.05 -1.87 -11.85
CA THR A 450 -33.18 -0.73 -12.22
C THR A 450 -32.59 -0.90 -13.63
N ILE A 451 -32.06 -2.08 -13.96
CA ILE A 451 -31.50 -2.38 -15.28
C ILE A 451 -32.60 -2.35 -16.35
N TYR A 452 -33.75 -3.00 -16.09
CA TYR A 452 -34.82 -3.11 -17.09
C TYR A 452 -35.66 -1.82 -17.25
N ASN A 453 -35.48 -0.80 -16.41
CA ASN A 453 -36.03 0.55 -16.67
C ASN A 453 -35.47 1.20 -17.95
N PHE A 454 -34.36 0.69 -18.48
CA PHE A 454 -33.77 1.13 -19.74
C PHE A 454 -34.26 0.34 -20.95
N ASN A 455 -35.22 -0.57 -20.77
CA ASN A 455 -35.82 -1.32 -21.86
C ASN A 455 -36.42 -0.36 -22.92
N GLY A 456 -36.19 -0.64 -24.20
CA GLY A 456 -36.56 0.25 -25.30
C GLY A 456 -35.62 1.43 -25.56
N LYS A 457 -34.68 1.75 -24.64
CA LYS A 457 -33.65 2.78 -24.85
C LYS A 457 -32.30 2.22 -25.30
N ILE A 458 -32.07 0.93 -25.05
CA ILE A 458 -30.88 0.19 -25.45
C ILE A 458 -31.28 -1.25 -25.80
N ASP A 459 -30.45 -1.94 -26.58
CA ASP A 459 -30.67 -3.34 -26.96
C ASP A 459 -30.89 -4.22 -25.72
N LYS A 460 -31.99 -4.97 -25.70
CA LYS A 460 -32.36 -5.84 -24.58
C LYS A 460 -31.26 -6.85 -24.26
N SER A 461 -30.54 -7.34 -25.27
CA SER A 461 -29.43 -8.27 -25.06
C SER A 461 -28.27 -7.67 -24.25
N ILE A 462 -28.12 -6.34 -24.20
CA ILE A 462 -27.14 -5.68 -23.32
C ILE A 462 -27.64 -5.73 -21.87
N LEU A 463 -28.93 -5.46 -21.66
CA LEU A 463 -29.56 -5.50 -20.33
C LEU A 463 -29.56 -6.91 -19.74
N ASP A 464 -29.88 -7.91 -20.57
CA ASP A 464 -29.89 -9.32 -20.19
C ASP A 464 -28.48 -9.75 -19.74
N ILE A 465 -27.42 -9.45 -20.52
CA ILE A 465 -26.03 -9.79 -20.13
C ILE A 465 -25.64 -9.12 -18.81
N LEU A 466 -26.02 -7.86 -18.60
CA LEU A 466 -25.70 -7.15 -17.36
C LEU A 466 -26.34 -7.85 -16.15
N TYR A 467 -27.61 -8.24 -16.25
CA TYR A 467 -28.31 -8.93 -15.19
C TYR A 467 -27.76 -10.36 -14.97
N ASP A 468 -27.53 -11.09 -16.06
CA ASP A 468 -27.05 -12.48 -16.04
C ASP A 468 -25.69 -12.59 -15.32
N VAL A 469 -24.75 -11.67 -15.57
CA VAL A 469 -23.44 -11.68 -14.90
C VAL A 469 -23.56 -11.63 -13.38
N TYR A 470 -24.45 -10.78 -12.84
CA TYR A 470 -24.66 -10.72 -11.39
C TYR A 470 -25.40 -11.95 -10.85
N ASN A 471 -26.41 -12.43 -11.59
CA ASN A 471 -27.20 -13.58 -11.19
C ASN A 471 -26.34 -14.86 -11.15
N GLU A 472 -25.57 -15.12 -12.21
CA GLU A 472 -24.66 -16.26 -12.30
C GLU A 472 -23.55 -16.18 -11.24
N TRP A 473 -22.98 -14.99 -11.03
CA TRP A 473 -21.98 -14.77 -9.98
C TRP A 473 -22.51 -15.21 -8.62
N SER A 474 -23.73 -14.77 -8.27
CA SER A 474 -24.34 -15.11 -6.98
C SER A 474 -24.55 -16.61 -6.77
N SER A 475 -24.66 -17.39 -7.85
CA SER A 475 -24.82 -18.84 -7.78
C SER A 475 -23.51 -19.59 -7.51
N GLN A 476 -22.36 -19.07 -7.95
CA GLN A 476 -21.06 -19.72 -7.74
C GLN A 476 -20.21 -19.10 -6.63
N TYR A 477 -20.38 -17.81 -6.35
CA TYR A 477 -19.54 -17.05 -5.44
C TYR A 477 -20.36 -16.49 -4.26
N GLN A 478 -20.74 -17.37 -3.33
CA GLN A 478 -21.49 -17.00 -2.13
C GLN A 478 -20.81 -15.84 -1.37
N TYR A 479 -21.63 -14.95 -0.78
CA TYR A 479 -21.22 -13.78 0.02
C TYR A 479 -20.56 -12.63 -0.73
N THR A 480 -20.26 -12.81 -2.02
CA THR A 480 -19.63 -11.77 -2.86
C THR A 480 -20.52 -11.43 -4.04
N HIS A 481 -20.18 -10.34 -4.73
CA HIS A 481 -20.80 -9.91 -5.97
C HIS A 481 -19.70 -9.60 -6.99
N PRO A 482 -20.00 -9.21 -8.25
CA PRO A 482 -18.97 -8.81 -9.21
C PRO A 482 -18.66 -7.30 -9.15
N LEU A 483 -17.43 -6.90 -9.51
CA LEU A 483 -17.03 -5.49 -9.53
C LEU A 483 -17.68 -4.80 -10.73
N HIS A 484 -18.44 -3.72 -10.49
CA HIS A 484 -19.16 -3.00 -11.55
C HIS A 484 -18.26 -2.55 -12.73
N LEU A 485 -17.02 -2.12 -12.46
CA LEU A 485 -16.04 -1.77 -13.51
C LEU A 485 -15.66 -2.96 -14.40
N ALA A 486 -15.54 -4.16 -13.82
CA ALA A 486 -15.27 -5.37 -14.57
C ALA A 486 -16.48 -5.74 -15.43
N VAL A 487 -17.69 -5.68 -14.86
CA VAL A 487 -18.95 -5.96 -15.59
C VAL A 487 -19.09 -5.02 -16.79
N ARG A 488 -18.86 -3.72 -16.57
CA ARG A 488 -18.84 -2.70 -17.62
C ARG A 488 -17.86 -3.06 -18.75
N ASN A 489 -16.60 -3.37 -18.42
CA ASN A 489 -15.58 -3.70 -19.42
C ASN A 489 -15.98 -4.94 -20.22
N TYR A 490 -16.50 -5.95 -19.52
CA TYR A 490 -16.97 -7.19 -20.13
C TYR A 490 -18.10 -6.95 -21.13
N VAL A 491 -19.17 -6.24 -20.73
CA VAL A 491 -20.30 -5.96 -21.62
C VAL A 491 -19.87 -5.04 -22.77
N GLY A 492 -19.03 -4.04 -22.49
CA GLY A 492 -18.41 -3.21 -23.52
C GLY A 492 -17.66 -4.03 -24.57
N LYS A 493 -16.90 -5.04 -24.15
CA LYS A 493 -16.15 -5.94 -25.03
C LYS A 493 -17.09 -6.85 -25.85
N VAL A 494 -18.05 -7.51 -25.22
CA VAL A 494 -18.94 -8.50 -25.87
C VAL A 494 -19.95 -7.84 -26.79
N LYS A 495 -20.48 -6.66 -26.40
CA LYS A 495 -21.51 -5.90 -27.13
C LYS A 495 -20.96 -4.64 -27.79
N ARG A 496 -19.68 -4.66 -28.17
CA ARG A 496 -18.96 -3.49 -28.71
C ARG A 496 -19.66 -2.88 -29.91
N LYS A 497 -20.20 -3.69 -30.82
CA LYS A 497 -20.81 -3.18 -32.06
C LYS A 497 -22.15 -2.50 -31.77
N GLU A 498 -22.95 -3.12 -30.92
CA GLU A 498 -24.26 -2.66 -30.51
C GLU A 498 -24.15 -1.36 -29.70
N ILE A 499 -23.23 -1.32 -28.73
CA ILE A 499 -22.99 -0.15 -27.88
C ILE A 499 -22.48 1.04 -28.72
N ASN A 500 -21.58 0.79 -29.69
CA ASN A 500 -20.97 1.85 -30.52
C ASN A 500 -21.77 2.20 -31.77
N LYS A 501 -23.02 1.76 -31.88
CA LYS A 501 -23.85 2.04 -33.05
C LYS A 501 -24.04 3.54 -33.27
N ASP A 502 -24.30 4.30 -32.21
CA ASP A 502 -24.38 5.76 -32.22
C ASP A 502 -24.02 6.39 -30.86
N SER A 503 -24.09 7.71 -30.75
CA SER A 503 -23.74 8.47 -29.54
C SER A 503 -24.78 8.35 -28.43
N ASN A 504 -26.08 8.24 -28.77
CA ASN A 504 -27.15 8.12 -27.80
C ASN A 504 -27.11 6.75 -27.11
N ILE A 505 -26.92 5.66 -27.86
CA ILE A 505 -26.79 4.32 -27.28
C ILE A 505 -25.58 4.24 -26.34
N ARG A 506 -24.45 4.86 -26.70
CA ARG A 506 -23.28 4.95 -25.82
C ARG A 506 -23.58 5.68 -24.51
N GLN A 507 -24.36 6.76 -24.57
CA GLN A 507 -24.74 7.49 -23.36
C GLN A 507 -25.73 6.68 -22.51
N THR A 508 -26.74 6.06 -23.11
CA THR A 508 -27.66 5.17 -22.40
C THR A 508 -26.90 4.02 -21.72
N PHE A 509 -25.90 3.42 -22.37
CA PHE A 509 -25.07 2.38 -21.75
C PHE A 509 -24.32 2.90 -20.52
N LYS A 510 -23.79 4.13 -20.57
CA LYS A 510 -23.16 4.78 -19.41
C LYS A 510 -24.13 4.93 -18.25
N ASP A 511 -25.34 5.41 -18.55
CA ASP A 511 -26.36 5.66 -17.55
C ASP A 511 -26.78 4.34 -16.87
N VAL A 512 -26.96 3.27 -17.66
CA VAL A 512 -27.22 1.91 -17.13
C VAL A 512 -26.10 1.45 -16.21
N VAL A 513 -24.84 1.52 -16.65
CA VAL A 513 -23.68 1.11 -15.84
C VAL A 513 -23.58 1.93 -14.54
N SER A 514 -23.88 3.22 -14.58
CA SER A 514 -23.84 4.10 -13.39
C SER A 514 -24.91 3.76 -12.35
N SER A 515 -25.98 3.07 -12.75
CA SER A 515 -27.05 2.59 -11.88
C SER A 515 -26.80 1.20 -11.26
N LEU A 516 -25.70 0.54 -11.65
CA LEU A 516 -25.32 -0.75 -11.07
C LEU A 516 -24.86 -0.59 -9.61
N PRO A 517 -24.97 -1.64 -8.78
CA PRO A 517 -24.45 -1.60 -7.42
C PRO A 517 -22.94 -1.29 -7.38
N LEU A 518 -22.57 -0.11 -6.87
CA LEU A 518 -21.19 0.43 -6.95
C LEU A 518 -20.27 -0.02 -5.82
N CYS A 519 -20.82 -0.39 -4.65
CA CYS A 519 -20.00 -0.81 -3.51
C CYS A 519 -19.29 -2.13 -3.82
N TRP A 520 -18.05 -2.24 -3.38
CA TRP A 520 -17.20 -3.42 -3.35
C TRP A 520 -16.55 -3.48 -1.98
N ASP A 521 -16.12 -4.65 -1.51
CA ASP A 521 -15.37 -4.75 -0.26
C ASP A 521 -14.10 -3.85 -0.25
N GLY A 522 -13.59 -3.50 -1.43
CA GLY A 522 -12.48 -2.55 -1.61
C GLY A 522 -12.84 -1.20 -2.26
N CYS A 523 -14.09 -0.72 -2.20
CA CYS A 523 -14.49 0.52 -2.89
C CYS A 523 -14.01 1.80 -2.19
N ASN A 524 -13.90 2.89 -2.95
CA ASN A 524 -13.43 4.19 -2.47
C ASN A 524 -14.32 4.80 -1.37
N SER A 525 -15.63 4.57 -1.40
CA SER A 525 -16.54 5.06 -0.35
C SER A 525 -16.31 4.39 1.01
N CYS A 526 -15.76 3.16 1.02
CA CYS A 526 -15.47 2.42 2.24
C CYS A 526 -14.01 2.60 2.67
N VAL A 527 -13.09 2.12 1.84
CA VAL A 527 -11.68 1.87 2.20
C VAL A 527 -10.68 2.31 1.14
N GLY A 528 -11.12 2.57 -0.10
CA GLY A 528 -10.22 3.05 -1.16
C GLY A 528 -9.88 4.53 -1.02
N MET A 529 -8.80 4.98 -1.67
CA MET A 529 -8.38 6.38 -1.68
C MET A 529 -8.31 6.91 -3.11
N ASP A 530 -8.90 8.09 -3.33
CA ASP A 530 -8.86 8.74 -4.64
C ASP A 530 -7.45 9.26 -5.00
N LYS A 531 -6.67 9.65 -4.00
CA LYS A 531 -5.31 10.20 -4.16
C LYS A 531 -4.40 9.70 -3.04
N GLY A 532 -3.11 9.64 -3.33
CA GLY A 532 -2.10 9.34 -2.31
C GLY A 532 -1.96 7.86 -1.94
N CYS A 533 -2.63 6.94 -2.62
CA CYS A 533 -2.36 5.50 -2.54
C CYS A 533 -1.03 5.18 -3.24
N MET A 534 -0.26 4.20 -2.73
CA MET A 534 0.96 3.73 -3.40
C MET A 534 0.68 2.76 -4.55
N PHE A 535 -0.57 2.28 -4.68
CA PHE A 535 -1.02 1.41 -5.75
C PHE A 535 -1.94 2.16 -6.71
N GLY A 536 -1.98 1.72 -7.96
CA GLY A 536 -2.85 2.32 -8.97
C GLY A 536 -4.34 2.10 -8.65
N PRO A 537 -5.23 2.93 -9.22
CA PRO A 537 -6.68 2.84 -8.95
C PRO A 537 -7.29 1.50 -9.39
N TYR A 538 -6.68 0.77 -10.33
CA TYR A 538 -7.15 -0.57 -10.73
C TYR A 538 -6.62 -1.69 -9.83
N ASP A 539 -5.58 -1.43 -9.04
CA ASP A 539 -5.05 -2.39 -8.07
C ASP A 539 -5.83 -2.29 -6.75
N GLN A 540 -6.14 -1.06 -6.32
CA GLN A 540 -6.76 -0.77 -5.02
C GLN A 540 -7.98 -1.65 -4.69
N PRO A 541 -8.99 -1.85 -5.57
CA PRO A 541 -10.19 -2.62 -5.23
C PRO A 541 -9.91 -4.07 -4.78
N PHE A 542 -8.75 -4.61 -5.13
CA PHE A 542 -8.30 -5.94 -4.75
C PHE A 542 -7.39 -5.94 -3.53
N LEU A 543 -6.70 -4.82 -3.25
CA LEU A 543 -5.64 -4.75 -2.25
C LEU A 543 -6.07 -4.07 -0.93
N VAL A 544 -7.33 -3.67 -0.80
CA VAL A 544 -7.92 -3.20 0.48
C VAL A 544 -9.22 -3.95 0.76
N SER A 545 -9.63 -4.08 2.03
CA SER A 545 -10.83 -4.84 2.45
C SER A 545 -11.53 -4.22 3.65
N ARG A 546 -12.80 -3.85 3.47
CA ARG A 546 -13.69 -3.35 4.52
C ARG A 546 -14.02 -4.43 5.53
N GLU A 547 -14.39 -5.64 5.10
CA GLU A 547 -14.72 -6.74 6.02
C GLU A 547 -13.52 -7.03 6.95
N LEU A 548 -12.31 -7.12 6.40
CA LEU A 548 -11.11 -7.43 7.17
C LEU A 548 -10.77 -6.33 8.19
N VAL A 549 -10.80 -5.06 7.77
CA VAL A 549 -10.47 -3.96 8.68
C VAL A 549 -11.56 -3.76 9.74
N SER A 550 -12.82 -4.14 9.46
CA SER A 550 -13.91 -4.08 10.43
C SER A 550 -13.69 -5.07 11.57
N GLU A 551 -13.31 -6.31 11.25
CA GLU A 551 -12.95 -7.34 12.24
C GLU A 551 -11.78 -6.87 13.11
N PHE A 552 -10.72 -6.37 12.49
CA PHE A 552 -9.55 -5.87 13.22
C PHE A 552 -9.89 -4.68 14.12
N LEU A 553 -10.56 -3.65 13.57
CA LEU A 553 -10.89 -2.44 14.31
C LEU A 553 -11.91 -2.70 15.42
N SER A 554 -12.69 -3.79 15.37
CA SER A 554 -13.60 -4.14 16.48
C SER A 554 -12.88 -4.36 17.82
N THR A 555 -11.59 -4.69 17.79
CA THR A 555 -10.73 -4.93 18.96
C THR A 555 -10.12 -3.64 19.55
N TYR A 556 -10.35 -2.46 18.95
CA TYR A 556 -9.64 -1.23 19.31
C TYR A 556 -9.70 -0.85 20.80
N LYS A 557 -10.80 -1.21 21.48
CA LYS A 557 -11.00 -0.91 22.90
C LYS A 557 -10.08 -1.71 23.82
N ASP A 558 -9.52 -2.82 23.34
CA ASP A 558 -8.68 -3.73 24.11
C ASP A 558 -7.21 -3.25 24.17
N TRP A 559 -6.82 -2.31 23.30
CA TRP A 559 -5.43 -1.85 23.20
C TRP A 559 -5.22 -0.34 23.12
N MET A 560 -6.23 0.46 22.75
CA MET A 560 -6.05 1.91 22.66
C MET A 560 -5.94 2.57 24.03
N GLY A 561 -4.76 3.16 24.29
CA GLY A 561 -4.43 3.91 25.50
C GLY A 561 -4.20 3.04 26.74
N GLU A 562 -4.07 1.73 26.55
CA GLU A 562 -3.64 0.80 27.60
C GLU A 562 -2.11 0.75 27.61
N ALA A 563 -1.52 1.12 28.75
CA ALA A 563 -0.08 1.04 28.99
C ALA A 563 0.31 -0.22 29.75
N ASN A 564 -0.63 -0.84 30.47
CA ASN A 564 -0.43 -2.01 31.30
C ASN A 564 -1.50 -3.06 31.01
N PHE A 565 -1.10 -4.32 30.85
CA PHE A 565 -1.98 -5.43 30.49
C PHE A 565 -1.78 -6.57 31.50
N ILE A 566 -2.83 -6.93 32.23
CA ILE A 566 -2.80 -8.06 33.16
C ILE A 566 -3.16 -9.33 32.40
N ILE A 567 -2.22 -10.26 32.33
CA ILE A 567 -2.38 -11.54 31.63
C ILE A 567 -2.43 -12.67 32.65
N THR A 568 -3.49 -13.47 32.59
CA THR A 568 -3.72 -14.62 33.49
C THR A 568 -3.86 -15.94 32.74
N LYS A 569 -3.95 -15.90 31.41
CA LYS A 569 -4.08 -17.08 30.54
C LYS A 569 -3.21 -16.93 29.31
N GLY A 570 -2.61 -18.04 28.87
CA GLY A 570 -1.78 -18.06 27.66
C GLY A 570 -0.47 -17.28 27.80
N LEU A 571 0.12 -17.23 29.01
CA LEU A 571 1.36 -16.50 29.28
C LEU A 571 2.50 -16.89 28.34
N TYR A 572 2.62 -18.18 28.00
CA TYR A 572 3.60 -18.63 27.02
C TYR A 572 3.38 -18.03 25.63
N ASN A 573 2.13 -17.88 25.18
CA ASN A 573 1.84 -17.26 23.88
C ASN A 573 2.20 -15.78 23.90
N VAL A 574 1.91 -15.07 25.00
CA VAL A 574 2.31 -13.67 25.18
C VAL A 574 3.83 -13.53 25.22
N PHE A 575 4.53 -14.43 25.93
CA PHE A 575 5.99 -14.50 25.91
C PHE A 575 6.53 -14.62 24.47
N ILE A 576 6.04 -15.61 23.70
CA ILE A 576 6.42 -15.84 22.31
C ILE A 576 6.12 -14.61 21.44
N ASP A 577 4.96 -13.99 21.61
CA ASP A 577 4.56 -12.80 20.86
C ASP A 577 5.50 -11.62 21.15
N LEU A 578 5.87 -11.40 22.42
CA LEU A 578 6.79 -10.34 22.83
C LEU A 578 8.21 -10.55 22.28
N ILE A 579 8.77 -11.76 22.37
CA ILE A 579 10.11 -12.03 21.81
C ILE A 579 10.12 -11.92 20.27
N ARG A 580 8.99 -12.22 19.61
CA ARG A 580 8.81 -12.00 18.15
C ARG A 580 8.69 -10.54 17.75
N LEU A 581 8.40 -9.63 18.68
CA LEU A 581 8.41 -8.18 18.45
C LEU A 581 9.78 -7.54 18.71
N ALA A 582 10.72 -8.26 19.32
CA ALA A 582 12.07 -7.77 19.60
C ALA A 582 12.84 -7.42 18.31
N GLN A 583 13.55 -6.29 18.35
CA GLN A 583 14.32 -5.77 17.22
C GLN A 583 15.80 -5.50 17.55
N LYS A 584 16.15 -5.36 18.83
CA LYS A 584 17.50 -5.04 19.31
C LYS A 584 17.94 -5.99 20.40
N ASN A 585 17.21 -6.03 21.51
CA ASN A 585 17.66 -6.77 22.68
C ASN A 585 16.51 -7.39 23.48
N ILE A 586 16.86 -8.47 24.18
CA ILE A 586 15.99 -9.17 25.11
C ILE A 586 16.78 -9.34 26.41
N LYS A 587 16.19 -8.90 27.52
CA LYS A 587 16.75 -9.11 28.86
C LYS A 587 15.79 -9.95 29.67
N ILE A 588 16.29 -11.00 30.31
CA ILE A 588 15.49 -11.88 31.17
C ILE A 588 16.18 -11.98 32.52
N VAL A 589 15.40 -11.83 33.59
CA VAL A 589 15.78 -12.27 34.93
C VAL A 589 14.78 -13.33 35.35
N SER A 590 15.26 -14.50 35.74
CA SER A 590 14.43 -15.56 36.30
C SER A 590 15.29 -16.41 37.21
N PRO A 591 14.84 -16.80 38.42
CA PRO A 591 15.62 -17.70 39.27
C PRO A 591 15.81 -19.06 38.61
N TRP A 592 14.77 -19.51 37.90
CA TRP A 592 14.79 -20.73 37.11
C TRP A 592 14.38 -20.45 35.67
N ILE A 593 15.15 -20.97 34.73
CA ILE A 593 14.88 -20.83 33.29
C ILE A 593 14.87 -22.21 32.62
N GLY A 594 13.84 -22.45 31.81
CA GLY A 594 13.63 -23.72 31.13
C GLY A 594 14.43 -23.81 29.84
N LYS A 595 14.88 -25.01 29.48
CA LYS A 595 15.56 -25.26 28.20
C LYS A 595 14.71 -24.86 27.00
N ASP A 596 13.40 -25.14 27.02
CA ASP A 596 12.49 -24.76 25.94
C ASP A 596 12.45 -23.25 25.69
N ILE A 597 12.57 -22.44 26.75
CA ILE A 597 12.64 -20.97 26.65
C ILE A 597 13.92 -20.54 25.94
N ILE A 598 15.04 -21.21 26.20
CA ILE A 598 16.30 -20.95 25.51
C ILE A 598 16.23 -21.37 24.04
N ASP A 599 15.56 -22.49 23.74
CA ASP A 599 15.32 -22.92 22.36
C ASP A 599 14.51 -21.86 21.58
N ASP A 600 13.44 -21.32 22.18
CA ASP A 600 12.63 -20.24 21.59
C ASP A 600 13.47 -18.96 21.33
N LEU A 601 14.30 -18.55 22.29
CA LEU A 601 15.19 -17.40 22.15
C LEU A 601 16.25 -17.62 21.06
N THR A 602 16.81 -18.83 21.01
CA THR A 602 17.80 -19.24 19.99
C THR A 602 17.18 -19.20 18.61
N ASN A 603 15.96 -19.71 18.46
CA ASN A 603 15.23 -19.69 17.20
C ASN A 603 15.06 -18.27 16.68
N ILE A 604 14.68 -17.31 17.53
CA ILE A 604 14.51 -15.92 17.10
C ILE A 604 15.85 -15.25 16.79
N LYS A 605 16.89 -15.50 17.60
CA LYS A 605 18.25 -15.00 17.35
C LYS A 605 18.82 -15.51 16.01
N ALA A 606 18.42 -16.69 15.55
CA ALA A 606 18.84 -17.22 14.24
C ALA A 606 18.28 -16.40 13.06
N TYR A 607 17.12 -15.75 13.22
CA TYR A 607 16.51 -14.94 12.16
C TYR A 607 16.82 -13.45 12.28
N ARG A 608 17.29 -12.99 13.45
CA ARG A 608 17.51 -11.59 13.76
C ARG A 608 18.72 -11.41 14.65
N ASP A 609 19.52 -10.41 14.33
CA ASP A 609 20.66 -10.00 15.14
C ASP A 609 20.17 -9.33 16.44
N LEU A 610 20.02 -10.13 17.50
CA LEU A 610 19.51 -9.72 18.80
C LEU A 610 20.55 -9.92 19.90
N ASP A 611 20.69 -8.91 20.75
CA ASP A 611 21.46 -8.97 21.99
C ASP A 611 20.58 -9.58 23.10
N ILE A 612 20.84 -10.83 23.46
CA ILE A 612 20.08 -11.54 24.49
C ILE A 612 20.93 -11.68 25.74
N THR A 613 20.44 -11.17 26.87
CA THR A 613 21.07 -11.31 28.20
C THR A 613 20.11 -11.98 29.17
N ILE A 614 20.57 -13.04 29.83
CA ILE A 614 19.81 -13.82 30.80
C ILE A 614 20.54 -13.77 32.14
N VAL A 615 19.81 -13.45 33.20
CA VAL A 615 20.28 -13.51 34.58
C VAL A 615 19.52 -14.62 35.30
N THR A 616 20.24 -15.62 35.80
CA THR A 616 19.64 -16.81 36.43
C THR A 616 20.52 -17.37 37.53
N LEU A 617 19.98 -18.25 38.38
CA LEU A 617 20.78 -18.93 39.40
C LEU A 617 21.74 -19.95 38.78
N ASP A 618 22.94 -20.03 39.35
CA ASP A 618 23.92 -21.09 39.09
C ASP A 618 23.59 -22.33 39.93
N ASP A 619 22.53 -23.04 39.55
CA ASP A 619 22.10 -24.28 40.20
C ASP A 619 21.91 -25.43 39.19
N ASP A 620 21.85 -26.66 39.71
CA ASP A 620 21.70 -27.86 38.87
C ASP A 620 20.41 -27.85 38.03
N LYS A 621 19.37 -27.10 38.45
CA LYS A 621 18.11 -27.02 37.70
C LYS A 621 18.26 -26.18 36.43
N ASN A 622 19.16 -25.21 36.42
CA ASN A 622 19.41 -24.35 35.27
C ASN A 622 20.55 -24.84 34.37
N LYS A 623 21.35 -25.82 34.80
CA LYS A 623 22.58 -26.27 34.13
C LYS A 623 22.40 -26.52 32.63
N ASP A 624 21.38 -27.27 32.23
CA ASP A 624 21.12 -27.59 30.83
C ASP A 624 20.72 -26.36 30.00
N ALA A 625 19.89 -25.48 30.59
CA ALA A 625 19.45 -24.24 29.94
C ALA A 625 20.61 -23.25 29.78
N ILE A 626 21.45 -23.10 30.80
CA ILE A 626 22.66 -22.28 30.78
C ILE A 626 23.61 -22.77 29.69
N GLN A 627 23.91 -24.08 29.68
CA GLN A 627 24.82 -24.65 28.68
C GLN A 627 24.30 -24.45 27.25
N LEU A 628 22.99 -24.64 27.03
CA LEU A 628 22.38 -24.38 25.73
C LEU A 628 22.47 -22.90 25.33
N ALA A 629 22.23 -21.98 26.26
CA ALA A 629 22.30 -20.54 26.00
C ALA A 629 23.73 -20.10 25.62
N GLU A 630 24.72 -20.55 26.39
CA GLU A 630 26.14 -20.26 26.13
C GLU A 630 26.59 -20.82 24.77
N ASN A 631 26.19 -22.05 24.43
CA ASN A 631 26.47 -22.66 23.12
C ASN A 631 25.88 -21.86 21.94
N ASN A 632 24.78 -21.14 22.17
CA ASN A 632 24.09 -20.32 21.17
C ASN A 632 24.43 -18.82 21.27
N GLN A 633 25.53 -18.46 21.92
CA GLN A 633 26.03 -17.08 22.04
C GLN A 633 24.99 -16.14 22.69
N ILE A 634 24.22 -16.67 23.64
CA ILE A 634 23.38 -15.87 24.53
C ILE A 634 24.18 -15.56 25.79
N LYS A 635 24.22 -14.29 26.18
CA LYS A 635 24.95 -13.86 27.38
C LYS A 635 24.21 -14.34 28.62
N VAL A 636 24.85 -15.15 29.45
CA VAL A 636 24.30 -15.61 30.73
C VAL A 636 25.11 -15.02 31.89
N ILE A 637 24.42 -14.42 32.84
CA ILE A 637 24.97 -13.95 34.11
C ILE A 637 24.46 -14.89 35.19
N LYS A 638 25.38 -15.64 35.79
CA LYS A 638 25.08 -16.71 36.75
C LYS A 638 25.18 -16.15 38.17
N LEU A 639 24.09 -16.25 38.93
CA LEU A 639 24.02 -15.78 40.31
C LEU A 639 24.17 -16.95 41.26
N LYS A 640 25.03 -16.84 42.27
CA LYS A 640 25.09 -17.82 43.35
C LYS A 640 24.04 -17.49 44.40
N ALA A 641 23.46 -18.52 45.02
CA ALA A 641 22.71 -18.31 46.25
C ALA A 641 23.69 -17.87 47.35
N ASP A 642 23.46 -16.70 47.95
CA ASP A 642 24.31 -16.18 49.02
C ASP A 642 23.56 -16.14 50.36
N SER A 643 24.25 -15.71 51.42
CA SER A 643 23.69 -15.59 52.76
C SER A 643 22.60 -14.51 52.90
N GLN A 644 22.45 -13.63 51.91
CA GLN A 644 21.45 -12.55 51.89
C GLN A 644 20.19 -12.93 51.11
N GLY A 645 20.22 -13.99 50.30
CA GLY A 645 19.06 -14.64 49.70
C GLY A 645 19.24 -14.98 48.23
N ILE A 646 18.13 -15.32 47.59
CA ILE A 646 18.05 -15.66 46.17
C ILE A 646 17.39 -14.49 45.43
N VAL A 647 17.97 -14.05 44.30
CA VAL A 647 17.27 -13.13 43.39
C VAL A 647 16.03 -13.84 42.87
N HIS A 648 14.86 -13.51 43.45
CA HIS A 648 13.57 -14.14 43.13
C HIS A 648 12.76 -13.39 42.06
N THR A 649 13.36 -12.37 41.43
CA THR A 649 12.71 -11.53 40.42
C THR A 649 12.47 -12.31 39.14
N LYS A 650 11.27 -12.18 38.56
CA LYS A 650 10.96 -12.68 37.22
C LYS A 650 10.53 -11.51 36.34
N MET A 651 11.34 -11.19 35.35
CA MET A 651 11.03 -10.15 34.38
C MET A 651 11.66 -10.43 33.03
N LEU A 652 10.95 -10.01 31.99
CA LEU A 652 11.39 -9.91 30.61
C LEU A 652 11.34 -8.45 30.20
N ILE A 653 12.37 -7.96 29.54
CA ILE A 653 12.43 -6.62 28.95
C ILE A 653 12.78 -6.79 27.46
N ILE A 654 11.92 -6.25 26.60
CA ILE A 654 12.11 -6.24 25.15
C ILE A 654 12.48 -4.82 24.72
N ASP A 655 13.60 -4.70 24.00
CA ASP A 655 14.05 -3.46 23.37
C ASP A 655 14.04 -2.23 24.31
N ASP A 656 14.30 -2.43 25.60
CA ASP A 656 14.29 -1.37 26.62
C ASP A 656 12.98 -0.56 26.69
N SER A 657 11.86 -1.13 26.24
CA SER A 657 10.61 -0.39 26.03
C SER A 657 9.33 -1.17 26.31
N ILE A 658 9.40 -2.50 26.39
CA ILE A 658 8.27 -3.35 26.80
C ILE A 658 8.76 -4.25 27.93
N THR A 659 7.99 -4.38 28.99
CA THR A 659 8.28 -5.31 30.08
C THR A 659 7.18 -6.33 30.26
N MET A 660 7.52 -7.52 30.74
CA MET A 660 6.61 -8.53 31.26
C MET A 660 7.16 -8.99 32.60
N HIS A 661 6.40 -8.87 33.68
CA HIS A 661 6.85 -9.25 35.02
C HIS A 661 5.70 -9.76 35.90
N GLY A 662 6.05 -10.61 36.87
CA GLY A 662 5.04 -11.25 37.71
C GLY A 662 5.57 -12.45 38.50
N SER A 663 4.69 -13.42 38.71
CA SER A 663 4.94 -14.58 39.57
C SER A 663 5.56 -15.78 38.84
N ALA A 664 5.43 -15.86 37.52
CA ALA A 664 5.85 -16.98 36.70
C ALA A 664 7.38 -17.01 36.51
N ASN A 665 7.99 -18.18 36.76
CA ASN A 665 9.33 -18.44 36.24
C ASN A 665 9.27 -18.69 34.74
N PHE A 666 10.31 -18.28 34.01
CA PHE A 666 10.45 -18.52 32.57
C PHE A 666 10.77 -19.99 32.28
N THR A 667 9.76 -20.85 32.49
CA THR A 667 9.77 -22.29 32.26
C THR A 667 8.42 -22.69 31.67
N ILE A 668 8.32 -23.84 31.00
CA ILE A 668 7.02 -24.35 30.51
C ILE A 668 6.00 -24.50 31.63
N ASN A 669 6.41 -25.00 32.80
CA ASN A 669 5.51 -25.14 33.94
C ASN A 669 4.99 -23.77 34.41
N GLY A 670 5.86 -22.76 34.52
CA GLY A 670 5.47 -21.40 34.90
C GLY A 670 4.58 -20.71 33.88
N LEU A 671 4.87 -20.82 32.58
CA LEU A 671 4.16 -20.07 31.53
C LEU A 671 2.93 -20.79 30.95
N GLN A 672 2.74 -22.10 31.20
CA GLN A 672 1.63 -22.87 30.63
C GLN A 672 0.78 -23.64 31.65
N LYS A 673 1.40 -24.20 32.71
CA LYS A 673 0.71 -25.15 33.60
C LYS A 673 0.25 -24.53 34.91
N ASN A 674 1.07 -23.66 35.49
CA ASN A 674 0.76 -22.99 36.73
C ASN A 674 -0.30 -21.90 36.53
N VAL A 675 -1.04 -21.61 37.59
CA VAL A 675 -1.91 -20.43 37.66
C VAL A 675 -1.06 -19.26 38.11
N GLU A 676 -0.59 -18.47 37.15
CA GLU A 676 0.27 -17.31 37.38
C GLU A 676 -0.42 -16.04 36.86
N SER A 677 0.06 -14.88 37.30
CA SER A 677 -0.38 -13.58 36.81
C SER A 677 0.83 -12.73 36.43
N GLU A 678 0.83 -12.21 35.21
CA GLU A 678 1.89 -11.36 34.68
C GLU A 678 1.30 -10.03 34.24
N GLU A 679 2.07 -8.97 34.42
CA GLU A 679 1.78 -7.65 33.87
C GLU A 679 2.71 -7.38 32.71
N VAL A 680 2.15 -7.04 31.55
CA VAL A 680 2.89 -6.49 30.41
C VAL A 680 2.75 -4.98 30.42
N SER A 681 3.85 -4.24 30.37
CA SER A 681 3.83 -2.78 30.45
C SER A 681 4.68 -2.11 29.38
N ILE A 682 4.18 -0.97 28.89
CA ILE A 682 4.92 0.02 28.08
C ILE A 682 4.98 1.39 28.79
N ASP A 683 4.56 1.46 30.06
CA ASP A 683 4.66 2.68 30.85
C ASP A 683 6.13 3.03 31.10
N GLU A 684 6.51 4.27 30.78
CA GLU A 684 7.91 4.72 30.83
C GLU A 684 8.51 4.60 32.24
N ASN A 685 7.71 4.81 33.30
CA ASN A 685 8.20 4.71 34.68
C ASN A 685 8.41 3.25 35.08
N THR A 686 7.45 2.37 34.73
CA THR A 686 7.58 0.92 34.97
C THR A 686 8.79 0.34 34.24
N VAL A 687 8.92 0.65 32.94
CA VAL A 687 10.06 0.21 32.11
C VAL A 687 11.38 0.68 32.71
N LYS A 688 11.49 1.98 33.05
CA LYS A 688 12.70 2.54 33.65
C LYS A 688 13.05 1.85 34.97
N LYS A 689 12.07 1.68 35.87
CA LYS A 689 12.28 1.02 37.17
C LYS A 689 12.81 -0.41 37.01
N LEU A 690 12.29 -1.16 36.05
CA LEU A 690 12.72 -2.54 35.80
C LEU A 690 14.09 -2.62 35.12
N LEU A 691 14.44 -1.64 34.28
CA LEU A 691 15.79 -1.49 33.74
C LEU A 691 16.83 -1.15 34.83
N ASP A 692 16.47 -0.24 35.74
CA ASP A 692 17.31 0.11 36.89
C ASP A 692 17.52 -1.13 37.78
N GLN A 693 16.44 -1.86 38.09
CA GLN A 693 16.51 -3.12 38.86
C GLN A 693 17.35 -4.19 38.14
N PHE A 694 17.23 -4.32 36.82
CA PHE A 694 18.06 -5.24 36.04
C PHE A 694 19.55 -4.90 36.19
N SER A 695 19.90 -3.61 36.14
CA SER A 695 21.27 -3.12 36.28
C SER A 695 21.81 -3.37 37.69
N GLU A 696 21.01 -3.08 38.73
CA GLU A 696 21.37 -3.34 40.13
C GLU A 696 21.67 -4.83 40.41
N ILE A 697 20.88 -5.74 39.81
CA ILE A 697 21.11 -7.19 39.95
C ILE A 697 22.45 -7.59 39.33
N ILE A 698 22.80 -7.03 38.17
CA ILE A 698 24.07 -7.29 37.51
C ILE A 698 25.24 -6.72 38.32
N ASP A 699 25.13 -5.49 38.82
CA ASP A 699 26.22 -4.85 39.57
C ASP A 699 26.54 -5.58 40.88
N LYS A 700 25.51 -6.09 41.56
CA LYS A 700 25.69 -6.98 42.71
C LYS A 700 26.43 -8.26 42.35
N SER A 701 26.14 -8.86 41.19
CA SER A 701 26.81 -10.08 40.73
C SER A 701 28.30 -9.89 40.41
N ASN A 702 28.72 -8.67 40.06
CA ASN A 702 30.12 -8.34 39.78
C ASN A 702 30.92 -7.94 41.04
N SER A 703 30.23 -7.70 42.16
CA SER A 703 30.84 -7.26 43.42
C SER A 703 31.09 -8.40 44.41
N THR A 704 30.73 -9.62 44.02
CA THR A 704 30.90 -10.91 44.72
C THR A 704 31.71 -11.86 43.88
#